data_AF-A0A9W8XI81-F1
#
_entry.id   AF-A0A9W8XI81-F1
#
_cell.length_a   1.000
_cell.length_b   1.000
_cell.length_c   1.000
_cell.angle_alpha   90.00
_cell.angle_beta   90.00
_cell.angle_gamma   90.00
#
_symmetry.space_group_name_H-M   'P 1'
#
loop_
_entity.id
_entity.type
_entity.pdbx_description
1 polymer ?
#
loop_
_entity_poly.entity_id
_entity_poly.type
_entity_poly.pdbx_seq_one_letter_code
_entity_poly.pdbx_strand_id
1 'polypeptide(L)'
;MASVAVGTKRTFSAMVGDAARNGDWASPARPSSSLGPDRPRVLGVEGTYSMQSSARSTPRTTPTPIPLVESRRVFDPNASIVLMGIRGTGKSTLAIMASIACRRRVVDVENVFQEATGFSTSKYRKQFGASNHNLRQEELLRNILQSHAKGAIIVCNGSSLERSGQMLLQDFSRSHPVIHILRDMKSVHDYLEVLELSKLKDIVAFSAPMFRRCSNYEFYNISETKAAFSVVPANQTSVPAFLTLKRAERTFLKFLSLIVPIQSENAPLEQGLRLPSAAERAGFPLSGVPVELRKYTCAVQVPLTDLCSEDVDIEHLEFGSDAFEIVIEPEDVDLYHFDDPSRATIISRAISRVRRSTVVPIIYHVTPAEPQQRTSYIEHVQHGLRLGPEFATVDLRLDEETVLNMIETRGSTKIIGHLHAPTDWYDAFWVENYDRAMRLGCTAVRFTRPANFMDDNQSVQSFRNKIYDKTERIPLICFNTGRAGRRSACFNQVLTSVIPESVRDGPSFAERVRRNPETSWLSVREATHILYASFTYDPMKFYIMGASAGYSLSPAMHNAAYKACGMPHHFERLQTNSLNTLQELVQDVSFGGTAVSQPFKLEVISLVHSMSRHARAIGAVNTLIPVRHLNKNGSIPGDLELFMERNQSGPIKALYGDNTDWIGIRSCIRRGLSPANAVRPTTCGLVIGAGGMARAAVYAMLHIGVQNIIIYNRSHANAEKLVNHYERLISSALSTGLLPTSHQDAEPKFRILRSLEDKWPSDLRPPTIILSCIPTHPIGDAPAPSFTLPKQWLHSPSGGVVIELAYRTLNTPLMKQIRGETSGAWVCMDGLDLFA
;
A
#
# COMPACT_ATOMS: atom_id res chain seq x y z
N MET A 1 -46.13 -19.94 -33.49
CA MET A 1 -45.68 -19.25 -34.71
C MET A 1 -44.32 -18.64 -34.36
N ALA A 2 -43.22 -19.33 -34.69
CA ALA A 2 -42.39 -19.11 -35.89
C ALA A 2 -41.49 -17.85 -35.72
N SER A 3 -40.16 -17.88 -35.48
CA SER A 3 -38.99 -18.67 -35.99
C SER A 3 -38.62 -18.36 -37.45
N VAL A 4 -37.42 -17.85 -37.79
CA VAL A 4 -36.14 -18.53 -38.16
C VAL A 4 -35.16 -17.38 -38.59
N ALA A 5 -33.82 -17.32 -38.48
CA ALA A 5 -32.66 -18.05 -37.92
C ALA A 5 -31.54 -16.98 -37.65
N VAL A 6 -30.36 -17.15 -37.03
CA VAL A 6 -29.29 -18.18 -36.88
C VAL A 6 -28.37 -18.37 -38.11
N GLY A 7 -27.05 -18.14 -37.93
CA GLY A 7 -25.99 -18.47 -38.90
C GLY A 7 -24.56 -18.16 -38.39
N THR A 8 -23.58 -19.06 -38.56
CA THR A 8 -22.25 -18.95 -37.93
C THR A 8 -21.06 -19.62 -38.68
N LYS A 9 -19.96 -18.86 -38.85
CA LYS A 9 -18.51 -19.23 -38.83
C LYS A 9 -17.87 -20.26 -39.82
N ARG A 10 -16.63 -19.93 -40.24
CA ARG A 10 -15.55 -20.74 -40.90
C ARG A 10 -15.80 -21.09 -42.39
N THR A 11 -14.82 -21.46 -43.22
CA THR A 11 -13.35 -21.80 -43.13
C THR A 11 -12.48 -20.78 -43.91
N PHE A 12 -11.13 -20.66 -43.88
CA PHE A 12 -9.92 -21.47 -43.59
C PHE A 12 -9.13 -22.00 -44.84
N SER A 13 -8.09 -21.24 -45.22
CA SER A 13 -6.83 -21.57 -45.95
C SER A 13 -6.75 -22.07 -47.41
N ALA A 14 -5.94 -21.31 -48.18
CA ALA A 14 -4.88 -21.72 -49.13
C ALA A 14 -5.19 -22.38 -50.49
N MET A 15 -4.58 -21.81 -51.57
CA MET A 15 -3.60 -22.49 -52.45
C MET A 15 -2.83 -21.48 -53.35
N VAL A 16 -1.50 -21.71 -53.47
CA VAL A 16 -0.58 -21.65 -54.65
C VAL A 16 -0.81 -20.60 -55.78
N GLY A 17 0.21 -19.94 -56.36
CA GLY A 17 1.66 -19.91 -56.07
C GLY A 17 2.56 -19.44 -57.25
N ASP A 18 3.78 -19.00 -56.90
CA ASP A 18 5.02 -18.71 -57.68
C ASP A 18 5.06 -18.48 -59.23
N ALA A 19 5.74 -17.38 -59.62
CA ALA A 19 6.68 -17.31 -60.74
C ALA A 19 7.62 -16.07 -60.60
N ALA A 20 8.88 -16.13 -61.03
CA ALA A 20 9.89 -15.08 -60.80
C ALA A 20 10.85 -14.84 -62.00
N ARG A 21 11.57 -13.70 -62.02
CA ARG A 21 13.00 -13.59 -62.43
C ARG A 21 13.65 -12.18 -62.32
N ASN A 22 14.82 -12.16 -61.67
CA ASN A 22 16.12 -11.49 -61.94
C ASN A 22 16.22 -10.01 -62.39
N GLY A 23 17.22 -9.30 -61.83
CA GLY A 23 17.79 -8.07 -62.39
C GLY A 23 18.68 -7.27 -61.43
N ASP A 24 19.98 -7.57 -61.33
CA ASP A 24 20.97 -6.78 -60.58
C ASP A 24 21.39 -5.49 -61.33
N TRP A 25 21.82 -4.43 -60.62
CA TRP A 25 23.17 -3.80 -60.72
C TRP A 25 23.35 -2.49 -59.91
N ALA A 26 24.54 -2.38 -59.29
CA ALA A 26 25.37 -1.19 -59.00
C ALA A 26 24.82 0.16 -58.45
N SER A 27 25.52 0.70 -57.44
CA SER A 27 25.53 2.12 -57.03
C SER A 27 26.52 2.96 -57.87
N PRO A 28 26.51 4.32 -57.79
CA PRO A 28 27.00 5.09 -56.63
C PRO A 28 25.94 6.14 -56.15
N ALA A 29 26.16 7.26 -55.43
CA ALA A 29 27.38 8.01 -55.05
C ALA A 29 27.20 8.85 -53.75
N ARG A 30 28.05 9.86 -53.58
CA ARG A 30 28.15 10.90 -52.51
C ARG A 30 28.84 12.16 -53.15
N PRO A 31 29.05 13.35 -52.52
CA PRO A 31 29.36 13.56 -51.09
C PRO A 31 28.89 14.87 -50.40
N SER A 32 29.23 14.99 -49.09
CA SER A 32 29.67 16.18 -48.30
C SER A 32 29.08 17.60 -48.54
N SER A 33 28.92 18.47 -47.53
CA SER A 33 29.87 18.73 -46.43
C SER A 33 29.22 19.28 -45.13
N SER A 34 30.03 19.89 -44.23
CA SER A 34 29.72 20.11 -42.81
C SER A 34 30.41 21.37 -42.24
N LEU A 35 30.00 21.77 -41.01
CA LEU A 35 30.64 22.67 -40.02
C LEU A 35 30.06 24.09 -39.86
N GLY A 36 30.07 24.57 -38.60
CA GLY A 36 30.25 25.99 -38.26
C GLY A 36 29.04 26.73 -37.65
N PRO A 37 29.09 27.14 -36.37
CA PRO A 37 28.14 28.07 -35.75
C PRO A 37 28.71 29.49 -35.60
N ASP A 38 27.86 30.50 -35.45
CA ASP A 38 28.14 31.62 -34.54
C ASP A 38 26.89 32.41 -34.10
N ARG A 39 27.02 33.28 -33.08
CA ARG A 39 25.97 34.18 -32.57
C ARG A 39 26.16 35.64 -33.07
N PRO A 40 25.64 36.71 -32.41
CA PRO A 40 24.41 37.34 -32.89
C PRO A 40 24.59 38.83 -33.23
N ARG A 41 23.57 39.46 -33.84
CA ARG A 41 23.42 40.93 -33.82
C ARG A 41 22.01 41.39 -33.49
N VAL A 42 21.94 42.29 -32.52
CA VAL A 42 20.78 43.12 -32.19
C VAL A 42 20.71 44.29 -33.16
N LEU A 43 19.52 44.62 -33.65
CA LEU A 43 19.14 45.96 -34.09
C LEU A 43 17.61 46.05 -34.11
N GLY A 44 17.06 47.11 -33.51
CA GLY A 44 15.66 47.49 -33.65
C GLY A 44 15.58 49.01 -33.77
N VAL A 45 14.56 49.50 -34.50
CA VAL A 45 14.14 50.91 -34.54
C VAL A 45 12.61 50.94 -34.68
N GLU A 46 11.99 51.99 -34.17
CA GLU A 46 10.55 52.16 -34.01
C GLU A 46 9.83 52.64 -35.30
N GLY A 47 8.49 52.54 -35.30
CA GLY A 47 7.61 53.16 -36.29
C GLY A 47 6.28 53.56 -35.62
N THR A 48 5.84 54.80 -35.81
CA THR A 48 4.86 55.47 -34.92
C THR A 48 3.44 55.62 -35.50
N TYR A 49 2.44 55.47 -34.61
CA TYR A 49 1.05 56.03 -34.59
C TYR A 49 0.33 56.36 -35.93
N SER A 50 -0.93 55.95 -36.13
CA SER A 50 -2.08 56.56 -35.42
C SER A 50 -3.39 55.71 -35.41
N MET A 51 -4.41 56.26 -34.72
CA MET A 51 -5.72 55.71 -34.31
C MET A 51 -6.63 55.23 -35.48
N GLN A 52 -7.63 54.33 -35.31
CA GLN A 52 -8.80 54.45 -34.39
C GLN A 52 -9.47 53.14 -33.91
N SER A 53 -10.01 53.23 -32.68
CA SER A 53 -11.20 52.57 -32.09
C SER A 53 -11.39 51.04 -31.99
N SER A 54 -11.46 50.60 -30.73
CA SER A 54 -12.44 49.63 -30.18
C SER A 54 -12.50 48.17 -30.70
N ALA A 55 -11.61 47.33 -30.18
CA ALA A 55 -11.96 45.95 -29.78
C ALA A 55 -11.46 45.72 -28.34
N ARG A 56 -12.32 45.22 -27.43
CA ARG A 56 -12.04 45.21 -25.97
C ARG A 56 -11.27 43.95 -25.53
N SER A 57 -10.03 43.81 -25.97
CA SER A 57 -9.12 42.73 -25.55
C SER A 57 -8.53 42.99 -24.16
N THR A 58 -9.05 42.31 -23.13
CA THR A 58 -8.37 42.24 -21.83
C THR A 58 -7.08 41.40 -21.96
N PRO A 59 -5.90 41.88 -21.52
CA PRO A 59 -4.65 41.15 -21.71
C PRO A 59 -4.64 39.78 -21.03
N ARG A 60 -4.05 38.77 -21.70
CA ARG A 60 -3.55 37.55 -21.04
C ARG A 60 -2.35 37.94 -20.19
N THR A 61 -2.59 38.30 -18.94
CA THR A 61 -1.54 38.69 -17.99
C THR A 61 -0.70 37.47 -17.58
N THR A 62 0.61 37.68 -17.52
CA THR A 62 1.62 36.71 -17.08
C THR A 62 1.36 36.26 -15.63
N PRO A 63 1.80 35.05 -15.22
CA PRO A 63 1.61 34.59 -13.85
C PRO A 63 2.32 35.50 -12.85
N THR A 64 1.56 36.11 -11.95
CA THR A 64 2.09 36.83 -10.77
C THR A 64 2.58 35.81 -9.74
N PRO A 65 3.63 36.10 -8.93
CA PRO A 65 4.17 35.15 -7.96
C PRO A 65 3.15 34.59 -6.95
N ILE A 66 3.46 33.41 -6.42
CA ILE A 66 2.55 32.60 -5.60
C ILE A 66 2.41 33.20 -4.19
N PRO A 67 1.19 33.55 -3.74
CA PRO A 67 0.88 33.67 -2.32
C PRO A 67 0.68 32.25 -1.78
N LEU A 68 1.57 31.80 -0.90
CA LEU A 68 1.47 30.49 -0.25
C LEU A 68 0.30 30.51 0.75
N VAL A 69 -0.73 29.69 0.51
CA VAL A 69 -1.85 29.54 1.46
C VAL A 69 -1.49 28.47 2.48
N GLU A 70 -0.63 28.88 3.39
CA GLU A 70 -0.09 28.09 4.48
C GLU A 70 -1.16 27.89 5.54
N SER A 71 -1.93 26.83 5.35
CA SER A 71 -2.96 26.40 6.29
C SER A 71 -2.55 25.08 6.93
N ARG A 72 -2.58 25.06 8.26
CA ARG A 72 -2.29 23.87 9.07
C ARG A 72 -3.22 22.73 8.67
N ARG A 73 -2.68 21.68 8.05
CA ARG A 73 -3.45 20.55 7.47
C ARG A 73 -3.95 19.56 8.54
N VAL A 74 -4.77 20.06 9.46
CA VAL A 74 -5.43 19.31 10.55
C VAL A 74 -6.92 19.65 10.53
N PHE A 75 -7.78 18.63 10.48
CA PHE A 75 -9.21 18.78 10.18
C PHE A 75 -10.09 18.04 11.19
N ASP A 76 -11.37 18.40 11.28
CA ASP A 76 -12.38 17.62 12.00
C ASP A 76 -12.50 16.21 11.36
N PRO A 77 -12.53 15.09 12.11
CA PRO A 77 -12.75 13.75 11.56
C PRO A 77 -14.04 13.61 10.71
N ASN A 78 -15.01 14.50 10.88
CA ASN A 78 -16.25 14.60 10.11
C ASN A 78 -16.19 15.59 8.95
N ALA A 79 -15.15 16.42 8.84
CA ALA A 79 -14.98 17.40 7.76
C ALA A 79 -15.08 16.73 6.39
N SER A 80 -15.97 17.23 5.53
CA SER A 80 -16.22 16.70 4.19
C SER A 80 -14.99 16.78 3.29
N ILE A 81 -14.87 15.80 2.39
CA ILE A 81 -13.74 15.69 1.44
C ILE A 81 -14.20 16.22 0.09
N VAL A 82 -13.43 17.12 -0.54
CA VAL A 82 -13.67 17.55 -1.93
C VAL A 82 -12.73 16.81 -2.87
N LEU A 83 -13.28 16.19 -3.93
CA LEU A 83 -12.51 15.61 -5.03
C LEU A 83 -12.64 16.50 -6.26
N MET A 84 -11.54 17.15 -6.65
CA MET A 84 -11.52 18.10 -7.77
C MET A 84 -10.56 17.69 -8.90
N GLY A 85 -10.80 18.23 -10.10
CA GLY A 85 -9.99 17.98 -11.30
C GLY A 85 -10.83 17.81 -12.56
N ILE A 86 -10.20 17.40 -13.66
CA ILE A 86 -10.82 17.26 -14.99
C ILE A 86 -11.80 16.06 -15.02
N ARG A 87 -12.74 16.06 -15.97
CA ARG A 87 -13.56 14.88 -16.29
C ARG A 87 -12.67 13.73 -16.82
N GLY A 88 -12.99 12.48 -16.49
CA GLY A 88 -12.22 11.29 -16.90
C GLY A 88 -11.10 10.84 -15.93
N THR A 89 -10.68 11.67 -14.97
CA THR A 89 -9.66 11.27 -13.97
C THR A 89 -10.15 10.27 -12.92
N GLY A 90 -11.44 9.87 -12.95
CA GLY A 90 -12.02 8.81 -12.11
C GLY A 90 -12.66 9.29 -10.80
N LYS A 91 -12.82 10.61 -10.61
CA LYS A 91 -13.32 11.23 -9.36
C LYS A 91 -14.59 10.57 -8.80
N SER A 92 -15.62 10.36 -9.60
CA SER A 92 -16.90 9.78 -9.14
C SER A 92 -16.74 8.33 -8.69
N THR A 93 -15.87 7.54 -9.32
CA THR A 93 -15.53 6.17 -8.88
C THR A 93 -14.82 6.18 -7.54
N LEU A 94 -13.83 7.07 -7.36
CA LEU A 94 -13.12 7.24 -6.09
C LEU A 94 -14.06 7.76 -4.97
N ALA A 95 -15.02 8.62 -5.31
CA ALA A 95 -16.05 9.10 -4.39
C ALA A 95 -16.97 7.97 -3.91
N ILE A 96 -17.39 7.05 -4.79
CA ILE A 96 -18.18 5.87 -4.42
C ILE A 96 -17.37 4.92 -3.52
N MET A 97 -16.10 4.64 -3.87
CA MET A 97 -15.21 3.80 -3.05
C MET A 97 -15.04 4.36 -1.64
N ALA A 98 -14.74 5.66 -1.52
CA ALA A 98 -14.60 6.32 -0.23
C ALA A 98 -15.93 6.55 0.50
N SER A 99 -17.06 6.71 -0.20
CA SER A 99 -18.39 6.81 0.40
C SER A 99 -18.75 5.54 1.16
N ILE A 100 -18.54 4.38 0.51
CA ILE A 100 -18.78 3.05 1.10
C ILE A 100 -17.83 2.82 2.28
N ALA A 101 -16.53 3.09 2.11
CA ALA A 101 -15.52 2.85 3.15
C ALA A 101 -15.63 3.79 4.36
N CYS A 102 -16.00 5.06 4.14
CA CYS A 102 -16.05 6.10 5.18
C CYS A 102 -17.48 6.36 5.72
N ARG A 103 -18.51 5.65 5.23
CA ARG A 103 -19.93 5.86 5.54
C ARG A 103 -20.42 7.31 5.32
N ARG A 104 -19.95 7.97 4.25
CA ARG A 104 -20.25 9.37 3.90
C ARG A 104 -21.11 9.47 2.65
N ARG A 105 -22.02 10.46 2.55
CA ARG A 105 -22.80 10.67 1.31
C ARG A 105 -21.91 11.20 0.17
N VAL A 106 -22.16 10.75 -1.06
CA VAL A 106 -21.61 11.43 -2.26
C VAL A 106 -22.52 12.59 -2.62
N VAL A 107 -21.94 13.73 -3.00
CA VAL A 107 -22.65 14.85 -3.63
C VAL A 107 -21.87 15.24 -4.89
N ASP A 108 -22.48 15.09 -6.06
CA ASP A 108 -21.88 15.55 -7.32
C ASP A 108 -22.44 16.92 -7.67
N VAL A 109 -21.55 17.90 -7.86
CA VAL A 109 -21.93 19.30 -8.10
C VAL A 109 -22.69 19.46 -9.43
N GLU A 110 -22.46 18.60 -10.43
CA GLU A 110 -23.23 18.64 -11.69
C GLU A 110 -24.67 18.15 -11.49
N ASN A 111 -24.87 17.12 -10.65
CA ASN A 111 -26.21 16.60 -10.36
C ASN A 111 -27.03 17.65 -9.62
N VAL A 112 -26.46 18.28 -8.59
CA VAL A 112 -27.12 19.37 -7.86
C VAL A 112 -27.38 20.57 -8.78
N PHE A 113 -26.49 20.88 -9.73
CA PHE A 113 -26.74 21.92 -10.75
C PHE A 113 -27.93 21.56 -11.66
N GLN A 114 -28.00 20.31 -12.12
CA GLN A 114 -29.09 19.84 -12.98
C GLN A 114 -30.44 19.78 -12.22
N GLU A 115 -30.44 19.36 -10.96
CA GLU A 115 -31.61 19.36 -10.07
C GLU A 115 -32.08 20.79 -9.77
N ALA A 116 -31.17 21.71 -9.43
CA ALA A 116 -31.48 23.09 -9.05
C ALA A 116 -31.70 24.06 -10.23
N THR A 117 -31.68 23.57 -11.48
CA THR A 117 -31.98 24.37 -12.68
C THR A 117 -32.91 23.68 -13.69
N GLY A 118 -33.05 22.35 -13.66
CA GLY A 118 -33.71 21.57 -14.71
C GLY A 118 -32.88 21.36 -15.98
N PHE A 119 -31.62 21.83 -16.02
CA PHE A 119 -30.76 21.77 -17.19
C PHE A 119 -29.38 21.21 -16.84
N SER A 120 -28.87 20.30 -17.66
CA SER A 120 -27.44 19.96 -17.63
C SER A 120 -26.60 21.21 -17.89
N THR A 121 -25.48 21.36 -17.19
CA THR A 121 -24.50 22.47 -17.24
C THR A 121 -24.22 23.01 -18.65
N SER A 122 -24.02 22.12 -19.63
CA SER A 122 -23.77 22.49 -21.04
C SER A 122 -25.00 23.05 -21.78
N LYS A 123 -26.21 22.57 -21.46
CA LYS A 123 -27.47 23.09 -22.00
C LYS A 123 -27.81 24.44 -21.36
N TYR A 124 -27.63 24.57 -20.05
CA TYR A 124 -27.81 25.85 -19.34
C TYR A 124 -26.89 26.93 -19.91
N ARG A 125 -25.59 26.65 -20.07
CA ARG A 125 -24.61 27.59 -20.63
C ARG A 125 -24.91 27.99 -22.08
N LYS A 126 -25.51 27.11 -22.88
CA LYS A 126 -25.98 27.42 -24.25
C LYS A 126 -27.23 28.31 -24.26
N GLN A 127 -28.16 28.11 -23.31
CA GLN A 127 -29.45 28.80 -23.28
C GLN A 127 -29.40 30.15 -22.56
N PHE A 128 -28.65 30.26 -21.46
CA PHE A 128 -28.59 31.44 -20.60
C PHE A 128 -27.23 32.18 -20.66
N GLY A 129 -26.29 31.68 -21.46
CA GLY A 129 -24.95 32.25 -21.62
C GLY A 129 -23.96 31.89 -20.49
N ALA A 130 -22.69 32.26 -20.68
CA ALA A 130 -21.62 31.93 -19.74
C ALA A 130 -21.75 32.67 -18.39
N SER A 131 -22.02 33.97 -18.38
CA SER A 131 -22.05 34.76 -17.13
C SER A 131 -23.11 34.26 -16.14
N ASN A 132 -24.33 33.96 -16.63
CA ASN A 132 -25.41 33.43 -15.79
C ASN A 132 -25.12 31.99 -15.32
N HIS A 133 -24.48 31.18 -16.16
CA HIS A 133 -23.96 29.87 -15.76
C HIS A 133 -22.97 29.99 -14.60
N ASN A 134 -21.99 30.90 -14.71
CA ASN A 134 -20.92 31.07 -13.74
C ASN A 134 -21.47 31.57 -12.38
N LEU A 135 -22.36 32.56 -12.40
CA LEU A 135 -23.04 33.07 -11.19
C LEU A 135 -23.84 31.95 -10.49
N ARG A 136 -24.64 31.19 -11.24
CA ARG A 136 -25.43 30.07 -10.69
C ARG A 136 -24.55 28.93 -10.18
N GLN A 137 -23.42 28.66 -10.84
CA GLN A 137 -22.44 27.66 -10.39
C GLN A 137 -21.74 28.09 -9.09
N GLU A 138 -21.40 29.38 -8.94
CA GLU A 138 -20.83 29.90 -7.70
C GLU A 138 -21.82 29.83 -6.54
N GLU A 139 -23.05 30.30 -6.75
CA GLU A 139 -24.14 30.24 -5.76
C GLU A 139 -24.36 28.80 -5.25
N LEU A 140 -24.48 27.85 -6.18
CA LEU A 140 -24.68 26.44 -5.83
C LEU A 140 -23.44 25.83 -5.16
N LEU A 141 -22.22 26.14 -5.62
CA LEU A 141 -20.99 25.65 -4.98
C LEU A 141 -20.87 26.18 -3.54
N ARG A 142 -21.16 27.47 -3.31
CA ARG A 142 -21.19 28.10 -1.99
C ARG A 142 -22.20 27.39 -1.06
N ASN A 143 -23.41 27.18 -1.55
CA ASN A 143 -24.48 26.50 -0.80
C ASN A 143 -24.15 25.02 -0.50
N ILE A 144 -23.52 24.30 -1.45
CA ILE A 144 -23.05 22.92 -1.25
C ILE A 144 -21.96 22.85 -0.18
N LEU A 145 -20.91 23.69 -0.29
CA LEU A 145 -19.80 23.70 0.67
C LEU A 145 -20.26 24.05 2.09
N GLN A 146 -21.22 24.97 2.24
CA GLN A 146 -21.79 25.32 3.54
C GLN A 146 -22.73 24.23 4.09
N SER A 147 -23.75 23.83 3.34
CA SER A 147 -24.76 22.87 3.80
C SER A 147 -24.25 21.43 3.91
N HIS A 148 -23.08 21.12 3.35
CA HIS A 148 -22.46 19.80 3.37
C HIS A 148 -21.02 19.82 3.92
N ALA A 149 -20.67 20.79 4.76
CA ALA A 149 -19.35 20.90 5.40
C ALA A 149 -18.94 19.64 6.20
N LYS A 150 -19.89 18.86 6.72
CA LYS A 150 -19.61 17.58 7.41
C LYS A 150 -20.32 16.39 6.76
N GLY A 151 -19.71 15.20 6.90
CA GLY A 151 -20.32 13.90 6.56
C GLY A 151 -20.42 13.57 5.06
N ALA A 152 -19.81 14.34 4.17
CA ALA A 152 -19.93 14.18 2.72
C ALA A 152 -18.59 13.94 2.00
N ILE A 153 -18.71 13.53 0.74
CA ILE A 153 -17.66 13.54 -0.29
C ILE A 153 -18.22 14.28 -1.50
N ILE A 154 -17.66 15.45 -1.78
CA ILE A 154 -18.15 16.41 -2.77
C ILE A 154 -17.31 16.26 -4.05
N VAL A 155 -17.94 15.92 -5.17
CA VAL A 155 -17.28 15.77 -6.48
C VAL A 155 -17.45 17.07 -7.27
N CYS A 156 -16.34 17.74 -7.56
CA CYS A 156 -16.31 19.02 -8.27
C CYS A 156 -15.55 18.89 -9.60
N ASN A 157 -16.20 19.14 -10.74
CA ASN A 157 -15.50 19.21 -12.02
C ASN A 157 -14.84 20.59 -12.18
N GLY A 158 -13.51 20.60 -12.12
CA GLY A 158 -12.73 21.84 -12.15
C GLY A 158 -12.72 22.55 -13.51
N SER A 159 -13.23 21.91 -14.57
CA SER A 159 -13.23 22.41 -15.96
C SER A 159 -14.10 23.65 -16.21
N SER A 160 -14.80 24.16 -15.21
CA SER A 160 -15.59 25.41 -15.31
C SER A 160 -15.40 26.34 -14.10
N LEU A 161 -14.38 26.08 -13.28
CA LEU A 161 -14.14 26.81 -12.04
C LEU A 161 -13.50 28.18 -12.30
N GLU A 162 -14.32 29.24 -12.39
CA GLU A 162 -13.84 30.62 -12.46
C GLU A 162 -13.30 31.14 -11.12
N ARG A 163 -12.72 32.35 -11.11
CA ARG A 163 -11.97 32.92 -9.99
C ARG A 163 -12.71 32.90 -8.64
N SER A 164 -14.02 33.15 -8.61
CA SER A 164 -14.79 33.10 -7.35
C SER A 164 -14.97 31.67 -6.83
N GLY A 165 -15.21 30.70 -7.71
CA GLY A 165 -15.19 29.27 -7.37
C GLY A 165 -13.81 28.78 -6.91
N GLN A 166 -12.74 29.34 -7.46
CA GLN A 166 -11.36 29.09 -7.01
C GLN A 166 -11.15 29.59 -5.58
N MET A 167 -11.58 30.83 -5.26
CA MET A 167 -11.53 31.37 -3.90
C MET A 167 -12.35 30.52 -2.92
N LEU A 168 -13.57 30.10 -3.29
CA LEU A 168 -14.42 29.24 -2.45
C LEU A 168 -13.73 27.93 -2.05
N LEU A 169 -13.08 27.24 -3.01
CA LEU A 169 -12.33 26.02 -2.69
C LEU A 169 -11.04 26.30 -1.91
N GLN A 170 -10.35 27.41 -2.21
CA GLN A 170 -9.15 27.83 -1.49
C GLN A 170 -9.44 28.12 -0.02
N ASP A 171 -10.52 28.83 0.30
CA ASP A 171 -10.96 29.10 1.67
C ASP A 171 -11.48 27.85 2.37
N PHE A 172 -12.23 26.99 1.68
CA PHE A 172 -12.66 25.69 2.21
C PHE A 172 -11.45 24.80 2.57
N SER A 173 -10.40 24.83 1.75
CA SER A 173 -9.16 24.05 1.97
C SER A 173 -8.39 24.42 3.25
N ARG A 174 -8.67 25.59 3.85
CA ARG A 174 -8.09 25.97 5.15
C ARG A 174 -8.64 25.13 6.32
N SER A 175 -9.77 24.45 6.13
CA SER A 175 -10.51 23.73 7.18
C SER A 175 -10.98 22.32 6.77
N HIS A 176 -10.80 21.95 5.50
CA HIS A 176 -11.27 20.68 4.94
C HIS A 176 -10.24 20.08 3.95
N PRO A 177 -10.15 18.74 3.82
CA PRO A 177 -9.33 18.11 2.79
C PRO A 177 -9.93 18.31 1.38
N VAL A 178 -9.20 19.05 0.53
CA VAL A 178 -9.51 19.30 -0.88
C VAL A 178 -8.42 18.65 -1.74
N ILE A 179 -8.81 17.63 -2.50
CA ILE A 179 -7.89 16.70 -3.18
C ILE A 179 -7.96 16.89 -4.69
N HIS A 180 -6.84 17.26 -5.30
CA HIS A 180 -6.68 17.28 -6.76
C HIS A 180 -6.44 15.86 -7.30
N ILE A 181 -7.32 15.37 -8.17
CA ILE A 181 -7.27 14.02 -8.75
C ILE A 181 -6.74 14.07 -10.20
N LEU A 182 -5.50 13.62 -10.39
CA LEU A 182 -4.88 13.44 -11.71
C LEU A 182 -5.06 12.00 -12.22
N ARG A 183 -4.76 11.80 -13.51
CA ARG A 183 -4.69 10.50 -14.18
C ARG A 183 -3.77 10.62 -15.40
N ASP A 184 -3.32 9.48 -15.93
CA ASP A 184 -2.62 9.41 -17.22
C ASP A 184 -3.40 10.11 -18.34
N MET A 185 -2.67 10.86 -19.18
CA MET A 185 -3.19 11.65 -20.30
C MET A 185 -3.92 10.79 -21.32
N LYS A 186 -3.34 9.66 -21.73
CA LYS A 186 -3.96 8.75 -22.70
C LYS A 186 -5.27 8.20 -22.15
N SER A 187 -5.27 7.77 -20.89
CA SER A 187 -6.46 7.26 -20.20
C SER A 187 -7.57 8.30 -19.96
N VAL A 188 -7.26 9.60 -20.04
CA VAL A 188 -8.27 10.68 -20.00
C VAL A 188 -8.77 10.98 -21.42
N HIS A 189 -7.89 11.00 -22.42
CA HIS A 189 -8.23 11.09 -23.84
C HIS A 189 -9.20 9.96 -24.26
N ASP A 190 -8.83 8.71 -23.97
CA ASP A 190 -9.57 7.50 -24.31
C ASP A 190 -10.93 7.39 -23.56
N TYR A 191 -11.17 8.21 -22.53
CA TYR A 191 -12.48 8.34 -21.86
C TYR A 191 -13.31 9.52 -22.42
N LEU A 192 -12.66 10.55 -22.97
CA LEU A 192 -13.32 11.74 -23.46
C LEU A 192 -13.72 11.65 -24.94
N GLU A 193 -13.04 10.81 -25.74
CA GLU A 193 -13.34 10.43 -27.15
C GLU A 193 -13.49 11.58 -28.18
N VAL A 194 -13.49 12.84 -27.74
CA VAL A 194 -13.93 14.03 -28.50
C VAL A 194 -12.84 15.11 -28.60
N LEU A 195 -11.70 14.94 -27.93
CA LEU A 195 -10.61 15.92 -27.90
C LEU A 195 -9.31 15.32 -28.42
N GLU A 196 -8.66 16.01 -29.36
CA GLU A 196 -7.28 15.73 -29.74
C GLU A 196 -6.34 15.79 -28.53
N LEU A 197 -5.36 14.90 -28.50
CA LEU A 197 -4.43 14.75 -27.38
C LEU A 197 -3.58 16.01 -27.11
N SER A 198 -3.30 16.82 -28.14
CA SER A 198 -2.68 18.15 -28.02
C SER A 198 -3.56 19.14 -27.25
N LYS A 199 -4.83 19.30 -27.66
CA LYS A 199 -5.80 20.18 -26.97
C LYS A 199 -6.03 19.73 -25.52
N LEU A 200 -5.98 18.43 -25.25
CA LEU A 200 -6.03 17.91 -23.87
C LEU A 200 -4.78 18.25 -23.05
N LYS A 201 -3.59 18.22 -23.66
CA LYS A 201 -2.31 18.63 -23.06
C LYS A 201 -2.35 20.10 -22.63
N ASP A 202 -2.82 20.98 -23.51
CA ASP A 202 -2.97 22.42 -23.21
C ASP A 202 -3.93 22.66 -22.03
N ILE A 203 -5.08 21.98 -22.02
CA ILE A 203 -6.06 22.07 -20.93
C ILE A 203 -5.45 21.60 -19.60
N VAL A 204 -4.67 20.52 -19.60
CA VAL A 204 -4.01 19.99 -18.39
C VAL A 204 -2.90 20.93 -17.91
N ALA A 205 -2.04 21.41 -18.81
CA ALA A 205 -0.97 22.35 -18.47
C ALA A 205 -1.51 23.66 -17.88
N PHE A 206 -2.61 24.20 -18.43
CA PHE A 206 -3.24 25.41 -17.93
C PHE A 206 -3.99 25.18 -16.59
N SER A 207 -4.67 24.05 -16.43
CA SER A 207 -5.55 23.82 -15.27
C SER A 207 -4.86 23.24 -14.04
N ALA A 208 -3.79 22.45 -14.18
CA ALA A 208 -3.11 21.84 -13.03
C ALA A 208 -2.53 22.85 -12.01
N PRO A 209 -1.90 23.98 -12.41
CA PRO A 209 -1.47 25.01 -11.46
C PRO A 209 -2.64 25.67 -10.73
N MET A 210 -3.76 25.90 -11.43
CA MET A 210 -4.97 26.46 -10.83
C MET A 210 -5.60 25.49 -9.82
N PHE A 211 -5.72 24.20 -10.14
CA PHE A 211 -6.20 23.20 -9.20
C PHE A 211 -5.30 23.06 -7.98
N ARG A 212 -3.96 23.10 -8.15
CA ARG A 212 -3.00 23.07 -7.04
C ARG A 212 -3.15 24.24 -6.07
N ARG A 213 -3.48 25.45 -6.57
CA ARG A 213 -3.82 26.63 -5.73
C ARG A 213 -5.13 26.50 -4.96
N CYS A 214 -6.09 25.72 -5.46
CA CYS A 214 -7.42 25.53 -4.87
C CYS A 214 -7.52 24.30 -3.95
N SER A 215 -6.44 23.53 -3.80
CA SER A 215 -6.41 22.25 -3.10
C SER A 215 -5.24 22.17 -2.13
N ASN A 216 -5.39 21.41 -1.04
CA ASN A 216 -4.34 21.19 -0.05
C ASN A 216 -3.70 19.78 -0.16
N TYR A 217 -4.28 18.89 -0.98
CA TYR A 217 -3.74 17.56 -1.30
C TYR A 217 -3.81 17.24 -2.80
N GLU A 218 -3.03 16.25 -3.22
CA GLU A 218 -2.99 15.74 -4.60
C GLU A 218 -2.90 14.20 -4.61
N PHE A 219 -3.56 13.55 -5.57
CA PHE A 219 -3.57 12.09 -5.74
C PHE A 219 -3.57 11.72 -7.24
N TYR A 220 -2.67 10.84 -7.65
CA TYR A 220 -2.56 10.40 -9.04
C TYR A 220 -3.25 9.03 -9.21
N ASN A 221 -4.40 9.01 -9.87
CA ASN A 221 -5.16 7.81 -10.14
C ASN A 221 -4.51 7.00 -11.28
N ILE A 222 -3.84 5.90 -10.93
CA ILE A 222 -3.12 5.04 -11.87
C ILE A 222 -4.10 4.17 -12.66
N SER A 223 -3.99 4.22 -14.00
CA SER A 223 -4.77 3.37 -14.88
C SER A 223 -4.36 1.90 -14.86
N GLU A 224 -5.33 1.04 -15.16
CA GLU A 224 -5.26 -0.42 -15.02
C GLU A 224 -4.71 -1.15 -16.26
N THR A 225 -3.93 -0.45 -17.10
CA THR A 225 -3.56 -0.89 -18.46
C THR A 225 -2.47 -1.97 -18.52
N LYS A 226 -1.70 -2.15 -17.44
CA LYS A 226 -0.85 -3.34 -17.20
C LYS A 226 -1.20 -3.92 -15.83
N ALA A 227 -1.71 -5.15 -15.79
CA ALA A 227 -1.74 -5.91 -14.54
C ALA A 227 -0.30 -6.25 -14.14
N ALA A 228 0.04 -6.12 -12.86
CA ALA A 228 1.37 -6.50 -12.37
C ALA A 228 1.48 -8.03 -12.32
N PHE A 229 2.67 -8.56 -12.60
CA PHE A 229 2.93 -10.00 -12.65
C PHE A 229 2.54 -10.74 -11.36
N SER A 230 2.58 -10.06 -10.20
CA SER A 230 2.27 -10.59 -8.87
C SER A 230 0.78 -10.86 -8.57
N VAL A 231 -0.15 -10.53 -9.49
CA VAL A 231 -1.61 -10.68 -9.25
C VAL A 231 -2.30 -11.59 -10.29
N VAL A 232 -1.54 -12.33 -11.09
CA VAL A 232 -2.07 -13.37 -11.98
C VAL A 232 -2.02 -14.72 -11.24
N PRO A 233 -3.16 -15.35 -10.89
CA PRO A 233 -3.13 -16.72 -10.35
C PRO A 233 -2.47 -17.65 -11.38
N ALA A 234 -1.63 -18.58 -10.95
CA ALA A 234 -0.73 -19.36 -11.82
C ALA A 234 -1.39 -20.19 -12.94
N ASN A 235 -2.73 -20.26 -12.97
CA ASN A 235 -3.54 -20.97 -13.97
C ASN A 235 -4.59 -20.07 -14.67
N GLN A 236 -4.49 -18.73 -14.60
CA GLN A 236 -5.37 -17.80 -15.32
C GLN A 236 -4.61 -16.95 -16.35
N THR A 237 -5.17 -16.78 -17.54
CA THR A 237 -4.53 -16.03 -18.65
C THR A 237 -4.77 -14.53 -18.61
N SER A 238 -5.67 -14.04 -17.77
CA SER A 238 -5.88 -12.61 -17.54
C SER A 238 -6.48 -12.36 -16.14
N VAL A 239 -6.19 -11.19 -15.58
CA VAL A 239 -6.83 -10.73 -14.34
C VAL A 239 -8.23 -10.20 -14.68
N PRO A 240 -9.31 -10.71 -14.06
CA PRO A 240 -10.66 -10.19 -14.28
C PRO A 240 -10.74 -8.67 -14.04
N ALA A 241 -11.41 -7.95 -14.94
CA ALA A 241 -11.48 -6.48 -14.97
C ALA A 241 -12.14 -5.81 -13.74
N PHE A 242 -12.52 -6.59 -12.73
CA PHE A 242 -13.03 -6.14 -11.45
C PHE A 242 -11.99 -6.17 -10.31
N LEU A 243 -10.90 -6.96 -10.43
CA LEU A 243 -9.80 -7.01 -9.45
C LEU A 243 -8.84 -5.82 -9.60
N THR A 244 -8.78 -5.24 -10.80
CA THR A 244 -8.06 -4.00 -11.09
C THR A 244 -8.53 -2.85 -10.18
N LEU A 245 -9.85 -2.63 -10.11
CA LEU A 245 -10.49 -1.64 -9.22
C LEU A 245 -10.15 -1.84 -7.74
N LYS A 246 -9.89 -3.07 -7.28
CA LYS A 246 -9.48 -3.34 -5.89
C LYS A 246 -8.08 -2.79 -5.56
N ARG A 247 -7.17 -2.67 -6.54
CA ARG A 247 -5.87 -2.00 -6.36
C ARG A 247 -6.04 -0.48 -6.23
N ALA A 248 -6.91 0.13 -7.04
CA ALA A 248 -7.26 1.54 -6.92
C ALA A 248 -7.91 1.86 -5.56
N GLU A 249 -8.91 1.06 -5.15
CA GLU A 249 -9.57 1.13 -3.84
C GLU A 249 -8.56 1.03 -2.69
N ARG A 250 -7.69 0.01 -2.68
CA ARG A 250 -6.62 -0.17 -1.68
C ARG A 250 -5.73 1.07 -1.57
N THR A 251 -5.30 1.62 -2.70
CA THR A 251 -4.34 2.72 -2.77
C THR A 251 -4.96 4.04 -2.29
N PHE A 252 -6.17 4.35 -2.76
CA PHE A 252 -6.88 5.56 -2.35
C PHE A 252 -7.29 5.51 -0.87
N LEU A 253 -7.70 4.34 -0.36
CA LEU A 253 -7.99 4.18 1.07
C LEU A 253 -6.73 4.14 1.96
N LYS A 254 -5.53 3.78 1.45
CA LYS A 254 -4.25 4.01 2.18
C LYS A 254 -3.98 5.52 2.30
N PHE A 255 -4.14 6.26 1.21
CA PHE A 255 -3.99 7.72 1.17
C PHE A 255 -4.98 8.47 2.07
N LEU A 256 -6.29 8.16 2.01
CA LEU A 256 -7.29 8.83 2.85
C LEU A 256 -7.07 8.62 4.36
N SER A 257 -6.55 7.46 4.78
CA SER A 257 -6.21 7.22 6.20
C SER A 257 -4.92 7.90 6.67
N LEU A 258 -4.19 8.57 5.77
CA LEU A 258 -3.09 9.46 6.14
C LEU A 258 -3.63 10.89 6.24
N ILE A 259 -4.37 11.36 5.23
CA ILE A 259 -4.77 12.78 5.13
C ILE A 259 -6.03 13.18 5.92
N VAL A 260 -6.76 12.23 6.51
CA VAL A 260 -7.91 12.50 7.40
C VAL A 260 -7.67 11.79 8.74
N PRO A 261 -7.81 12.48 9.90
CA PRO A 261 -7.49 11.90 11.19
C PRO A 261 -8.42 10.72 11.54
N ILE A 262 -7.79 9.61 11.92
CA ILE A 262 -8.45 8.40 12.44
C ILE A 262 -8.87 8.69 13.89
N GLN A 263 -10.13 8.39 14.24
CA GLN A 263 -10.57 8.48 15.64
C GLN A 263 -9.91 7.41 16.51
N SER A 264 -9.61 7.77 17.77
CA SER A 264 -9.20 6.81 18.80
C SER A 264 -10.26 5.72 18.98
N GLU A 265 -9.81 4.50 19.27
CA GLU A 265 -10.65 3.30 19.43
C GLU A 265 -11.79 3.50 20.45
N ASN A 266 -11.57 4.36 21.45
CA ASN A 266 -12.47 4.64 22.57
C ASN A 266 -13.44 5.83 22.35
N ALA A 267 -13.46 6.46 21.16
CA ALA A 267 -14.35 7.60 20.90
C ALA A 267 -15.82 7.16 20.65
N PRO A 268 -16.83 7.89 21.17
CA PRO A 268 -18.25 7.62 20.94
C PRO A 268 -18.63 7.54 19.45
N LEU A 269 -19.59 6.66 19.14
CA LEU A 269 -19.85 6.16 17.77
C LEU A 269 -20.57 7.12 16.81
N GLU A 270 -21.18 8.21 17.30
CA GLU A 270 -22.20 8.96 16.53
C GLU A 270 -21.67 9.98 15.52
N GLN A 271 -20.35 10.24 15.45
CA GLN A 271 -19.76 11.20 14.50
C GLN A 271 -18.25 10.99 14.30
N GLY A 272 -17.85 10.21 13.28
CA GLY A 272 -16.48 10.30 12.78
C GLY A 272 -16.02 9.25 11.77
N LEU A 273 -14.81 9.46 11.28
CA LEU A 273 -14.14 8.59 10.31
C LEU A 273 -13.41 7.44 11.01
N ARG A 274 -13.96 6.23 10.90
CA ARG A 274 -13.23 4.98 11.17
C ARG A 274 -12.85 4.30 9.85
N LEU A 275 -11.72 4.70 9.28
CA LEU A 275 -11.01 3.86 8.30
C LEU A 275 -10.22 2.79 9.07
N PRO A 276 -10.25 1.50 8.65
CA PRO A 276 -9.50 0.45 9.34
C PRO A 276 -8.01 0.79 9.44
N SER A 277 -7.36 0.52 10.56
CA SER A 277 -5.95 0.86 10.78
C SER A 277 -5.01 0.09 9.84
N ALA A 278 -3.78 0.56 9.65
CA ALA A 278 -2.78 -0.17 8.86
C ALA A 278 -2.53 -1.58 9.44
N ALA A 279 -2.50 -1.68 10.78
CA ALA A 279 -2.39 -2.93 11.52
C ALA A 279 -3.53 -3.91 11.20
N GLU A 280 -4.79 -3.44 11.30
CA GLU A 280 -5.98 -4.24 10.97
C GLU A 280 -5.94 -4.72 9.52
N ARG A 281 -5.56 -3.85 8.57
CA ARG A 281 -5.53 -4.19 7.14
C ARG A 281 -4.49 -5.24 6.78
N ALA A 282 -3.31 -5.20 7.42
CA ALA A 282 -2.19 -6.07 7.11
C ALA A 282 -2.22 -7.39 7.92
N GLY A 283 -2.50 -7.34 9.23
CA GLY A 283 -2.68 -8.52 10.08
C GLY A 283 -1.40 -9.26 10.49
N PHE A 284 -0.24 -8.89 9.96
CA PHE A 284 1.05 -9.33 10.49
C PHE A 284 1.34 -8.61 11.82
N PRO A 285 1.85 -9.28 12.88
CA PRO A 285 2.05 -8.63 14.18
C PRO A 285 2.85 -7.32 14.14
N LEU A 286 3.97 -7.29 13.42
CA LEU A 286 4.82 -6.10 13.26
C LEU A 286 4.16 -4.95 12.46
N SER A 287 3.04 -5.19 11.75
CA SER A 287 2.37 -4.15 10.96
C SER A 287 1.66 -3.08 11.80
N GLY A 288 1.39 -3.37 13.08
CA GLY A 288 0.94 -2.38 14.06
C GLY A 288 2.06 -1.65 14.80
N VAL A 289 3.32 -2.10 14.65
CA VAL A 289 4.49 -1.49 15.29
C VAL A 289 5.07 -0.43 14.35
N PRO A 290 5.12 0.87 14.75
CA PRO A 290 5.76 1.92 13.97
C PRO A 290 7.23 1.58 13.64
N VAL A 291 7.64 1.84 12.40
CA VAL A 291 8.96 1.42 11.88
C VAL A 291 10.12 2.07 12.64
N GLU A 292 9.91 3.29 13.13
CA GLU A 292 10.88 4.09 13.87
C GLU A 292 11.11 3.63 15.32
N LEU A 293 10.30 2.67 15.81
CA LEU A 293 10.45 2.03 17.13
C LEU A 293 11.08 0.64 17.06
N ARG A 294 11.26 0.08 15.85
CA ARG A 294 11.92 -1.20 15.62
C ARG A 294 13.44 -1.02 15.58
N LYS A 295 14.19 -2.11 15.77
CA LYS A 295 15.66 -2.13 15.66
C LYS A 295 16.13 -2.73 14.34
N TYR A 296 17.25 -2.20 13.85
CA TYR A 296 17.97 -2.54 12.61
C TYR A 296 17.09 -2.50 11.35
N THR A 297 16.22 -1.50 11.26
CA THR A 297 15.36 -1.29 10.08
C THR A 297 16.09 -0.57 8.95
N CYS A 298 15.72 -0.86 7.71
CA CYS A 298 16.34 -0.29 6.51
C CYS A 298 15.34 0.46 5.62
N ALA A 299 15.81 1.52 4.98
CA ALA A 299 15.08 2.33 4.01
C ALA A 299 15.77 2.26 2.64
N VAL A 300 15.10 1.69 1.64
CA VAL A 300 15.68 1.59 0.28
C VAL A 300 15.57 2.91 -0.46
N GLN A 301 16.71 3.46 -0.89
CA GLN A 301 16.79 4.71 -1.61
C GLN A 301 16.68 4.49 -3.12
N VAL A 302 15.66 5.11 -3.73
CA VAL A 302 15.42 5.06 -5.17
C VAL A 302 15.22 6.49 -5.71
N PRO A 303 16.10 6.97 -6.60
CA PRO A 303 15.93 8.25 -7.30
C PRO A 303 14.63 8.33 -8.11
N LEU A 304 14.06 9.54 -8.20
CA LEU A 304 12.86 9.82 -9.02
C LEU A 304 13.01 9.32 -10.47
N THR A 305 14.20 9.52 -11.05
CA THR A 305 14.55 9.13 -12.42
C THR A 305 14.38 7.64 -12.67
N ASP A 306 14.78 6.79 -11.71
CA ASP A 306 14.60 5.34 -11.78
C ASP A 306 13.12 4.94 -11.62
N LEU A 307 12.29 5.76 -10.97
CA LEU A 307 10.85 5.54 -10.82
C LEU A 307 10.01 6.08 -12.00
N CYS A 308 10.63 6.74 -13.00
CA CYS A 308 9.93 7.26 -14.18
C CYS A 308 9.57 6.16 -15.20
N SER A 309 10.39 5.13 -15.34
CA SER A 309 10.19 4.06 -16.34
C SER A 309 9.00 3.15 -16.03
N GLU A 310 8.15 2.85 -17.01
CA GLU A 310 6.91 2.07 -16.84
C GLU A 310 7.15 0.65 -16.32
N ASP A 311 8.25 0.02 -16.73
CA ASP A 311 8.52 -1.42 -16.54
C ASP A 311 9.36 -1.74 -15.30
N VAL A 312 9.46 -0.76 -14.38
CA VAL A 312 10.15 -0.87 -13.09
C VAL A 312 9.35 -1.71 -12.11
N ASP A 313 9.94 -2.83 -11.67
CA ASP A 313 9.38 -3.66 -10.61
C ASP A 313 9.69 -3.08 -9.22
N ILE A 314 8.73 -2.33 -8.70
CA ILE A 314 8.80 -1.70 -7.37
C ILE A 314 8.76 -2.74 -6.24
N GLU A 315 8.11 -3.90 -6.44
CA GLU A 315 7.99 -4.96 -5.43
C GLU A 315 9.35 -5.67 -5.27
N HIS A 316 10.13 -5.78 -6.36
CA HIS A 316 11.53 -6.19 -6.33
C HIS A 316 12.45 -5.13 -5.68
N LEU A 317 12.22 -3.83 -5.90
CA LEU A 317 13.00 -2.75 -5.27
C LEU A 317 12.73 -2.62 -3.75
N GLU A 318 11.50 -2.86 -3.28
CA GLU A 318 11.13 -2.88 -1.85
C GLU A 318 11.80 -4.04 -1.08
N PHE A 319 12.16 -5.13 -1.76
CA PHE A 319 12.45 -6.42 -1.16
C PHE A 319 13.43 -6.37 0.02
N GLY A 320 12.97 -6.85 1.18
CA GLY A 320 13.75 -6.93 2.42
C GLY A 320 13.80 -5.65 3.26
N SER A 321 13.31 -4.51 2.75
CA SER A 321 13.36 -3.21 3.45
C SER A 321 12.11 -2.91 4.27
N ASP A 322 12.22 -2.07 5.30
CA ASP A 322 11.09 -1.65 6.15
C ASP A 322 10.41 -0.35 5.68
N ALA A 323 11.07 0.42 4.80
CA ALA A 323 10.58 1.67 4.24
C ALA A 323 11.11 1.88 2.81
N PHE A 324 10.36 2.64 2.00
CA PHE A 324 10.75 3.00 0.64
C PHE A 324 11.05 4.51 0.58
N GLU A 325 12.31 4.88 0.37
CA GLU A 325 12.77 6.27 0.30
C GLU A 325 12.87 6.75 -1.15
N ILE A 326 11.98 7.67 -1.53
CA ILE A 326 11.97 8.29 -2.85
C ILE A 326 12.84 9.54 -2.80
N VAL A 327 13.93 9.54 -3.57
CA VAL A 327 14.93 10.62 -3.59
C VAL A 327 14.66 11.57 -4.74
N ILE A 328 14.46 12.84 -4.42
CA ILE A 328 14.23 13.96 -5.35
C ILE A 328 15.45 14.88 -5.29
N GLU A 329 16.15 14.99 -6.41
CA GLU A 329 17.23 15.98 -6.57
C GLU A 329 16.63 17.35 -6.91
N PRO A 330 17.07 18.46 -6.29
CA PRO A 330 16.72 19.81 -6.73
C PRO A 330 17.50 20.12 -8.01
N GLU A 331 16.80 20.15 -9.13
CA GLU A 331 17.35 20.63 -10.40
C GLU A 331 17.14 22.15 -10.53
N ASP A 332 18.01 22.78 -11.32
CA ASP A 332 17.82 24.17 -11.75
C ASP A 332 16.58 24.28 -12.65
N VAL A 333 15.91 25.43 -12.57
CA VAL A 333 14.48 25.58 -12.94
C VAL A 333 14.20 25.46 -14.46
N ASP A 334 15.23 25.50 -15.30
CA ASP A 334 15.11 25.79 -16.74
C ASP A 334 15.07 24.59 -17.70
N LEU A 335 15.19 23.34 -17.23
CA LEU A 335 15.39 22.18 -18.12
C LEU A 335 14.11 21.53 -18.72
N TYR A 336 12.91 21.89 -18.25
CA TYR A 336 11.67 21.31 -18.80
C TYR A 336 11.21 21.99 -20.09
N HIS A 337 11.41 21.29 -21.21
CA HIS A 337 10.75 21.63 -22.48
C HIS A 337 9.22 21.59 -22.32
N PHE A 338 8.51 22.44 -23.08
CA PHE A 338 7.03 22.54 -23.08
C PHE A 338 6.28 21.24 -23.41
N ASP A 339 6.99 20.17 -23.81
CA ASP A 339 6.41 18.89 -24.19
C ASP A 339 6.28 17.84 -23.07
N ASP A 340 6.94 17.99 -21.93
CA ASP A 340 6.92 17.01 -20.83
C ASP A 340 5.99 17.44 -19.66
N PRO A 341 5.17 16.57 -19.05
CA PRO A 341 4.45 16.87 -17.81
C PRO A 341 5.34 17.46 -16.71
N SER A 342 4.95 18.61 -16.16
CA SER A 342 5.62 19.31 -15.05
C SER A 342 6.14 18.37 -13.96
N ARG A 343 7.38 18.56 -13.47
CA ARG A 343 8.07 17.74 -12.45
C ARG A 343 7.20 17.32 -11.26
N ALA A 344 6.37 18.23 -10.73
CA ALA A 344 5.37 17.92 -9.70
C ALA A 344 4.44 16.75 -10.08
N THR A 345 3.92 16.72 -11.30
CA THR A 345 3.09 15.60 -11.82
C THR A 345 3.87 14.29 -11.93
N ILE A 346 5.17 14.34 -12.27
CA ILE A 346 6.06 13.16 -12.29
C ILE A 346 6.20 12.60 -10.87
N ILE A 347 6.43 13.47 -9.87
CA ILE A 347 6.52 13.12 -8.45
C ILE A 347 5.20 12.53 -7.93
N SER A 348 4.06 13.18 -8.21
CA SER A 348 2.71 12.66 -7.90
C SER A 348 2.47 11.26 -8.48
N ARG A 349 2.96 11.01 -9.70
CA ARG A 349 2.87 9.70 -10.37
C ARG A 349 3.78 8.66 -9.69
N ALA A 350 5.04 9.00 -9.43
CA ALA A 350 6.02 8.10 -8.80
C ALA A 350 5.58 7.65 -7.40
N ILE A 351 5.21 8.59 -6.52
CA ILE A 351 4.68 8.28 -5.18
C ILE A 351 3.44 7.39 -5.26
N SER A 352 2.53 7.67 -6.21
CA SER A 352 1.32 6.86 -6.36
C SER A 352 1.63 5.45 -6.88
N ARG A 353 2.67 5.26 -7.70
CA ARG A 353 3.13 3.92 -8.13
C ARG A 353 3.71 3.14 -6.94
N VAL A 354 4.59 3.77 -6.17
CA VAL A 354 5.17 3.17 -4.97
C VAL A 354 4.07 2.82 -3.96
N ARG A 355 3.16 3.73 -3.65
CA ARG A 355 2.04 3.50 -2.70
C ARG A 355 1.06 2.41 -3.17
N ARG A 356 0.98 2.15 -4.48
CA ARG A 356 0.10 1.14 -5.09
C ARG A 356 0.68 -0.26 -5.02
N SER A 357 1.98 -0.41 -5.22
CA SER A 357 2.69 -1.70 -5.14
C SER A 357 3.05 -2.06 -3.70
N THR A 358 3.76 -1.17 -3.01
CA THR A 358 4.38 -1.44 -1.70
C THR A 358 3.39 -1.51 -0.53
N VAL A 359 3.78 -2.25 0.51
CA VAL A 359 3.06 -2.24 1.80
C VAL A 359 3.72 -1.30 2.81
N VAL A 360 5.04 -1.12 2.76
CA VAL A 360 5.82 -0.28 3.68
C VAL A 360 5.40 1.21 3.69
N PRO A 361 5.78 1.98 4.74
CA PRO A 361 5.76 3.44 4.70
C PRO A 361 6.69 4.02 3.61
N ILE A 362 6.25 5.14 3.02
CA ILE A 362 7.07 5.93 2.10
C ILE A 362 7.79 7.04 2.88
N ILE A 363 9.09 7.20 2.64
CA ILE A 363 9.88 8.37 3.01
C ILE A 363 10.03 9.24 1.77
N TYR A 364 9.62 10.50 1.85
CA TYR A 364 9.87 11.49 0.80
C TYR A 364 11.11 12.31 1.14
N HIS A 365 12.15 12.19 0.32
CA HIS A 365 13.41 12.87 0.54
C HIS A 365 13.74 13.80 -0.63
N VAL A 366 13.74 15.12 -0.37
CA VAL A 366 14.40 16.08 -1.25
C VAL A 366 15.83 16.23 -0.75
N THR A 367 16.83 16.06 -1.62
CA THR A 367 18.24 16.20 -1.21
C THR A 367 18.54 17.65 -0.80
N PRO A 368 19.40 17.89 0.20
CA PRO A 368 19.71 19.25 0.66
C PRO A 368 20.30 20.10 -0.48
N ALA A 369 19.69 21.26 -0.74
CA ALA A 369 20.06 22.10 -1.87
C ALA A 369 21.22 23.06 -1.55
N GLU A 370 21.87 23.56 -2.60
CA GLU A 370 22.75 24.74 -2.52
C GLU A 370 21.92 26.04 -2.40
N PRO A 371 22.49 27.16 -1.89
CA PRO A 371 21.75 28.39 -1.61
C PRO A 371 20.92 28.94 -2.79
N GLN A 372 21.41 28.79 -4.02
CA GLN A 372 20.75 29.23 -5.26
C GLN A 372 19.47 28.41 -5.55
N GLN A 373 19.46 27.14 -5.15
CA GLN A 373 18.37 26.19 -5.39
C GLN A 373 17.37 26.13 -4.22
N ARG A 374 17.54 26.95 -3.17
CA ARG A 374 16.71 26.93 -1.96
C ARG A 374 15.20 27.06 -2.25
N THR A 375 14.79 27.89 -3.21
CA THR A 375 13.37 28.02 -3.60
C THR A 375 12.84 26.71 -4.21
N SER A 376 13.60 26.11 -5.13
CA SER A 376 13.28 24.80 -5.73
C SER A 376 13.13 23.72 -4.65
N TYR A 377 14.04 23.68 -3.65
CA TYR A 377 13.93 22.79 -2.50
C TYR A 377 12.61 22.95 -1.74
N ILE A 378 12.25 24.20 -1.39
CA ILE A 378 11.03 24.50 -0.62
C ILE A 378 9.78 24.07 -1.40
N GLU A 379 9.69 24.39 -2.70
CA GLU A 379 8.58 23.97 -3.57
C GLU A 379 8.46 22.44 -3.67
N HIS A 380 9.58 21.73 -3.81
CA HIS A 380 9.60 20.26 -3.85
C HIS A 380 9.16 19.63 -2.52
N VAL A 381 9.59 20.16 -1.37
CA VAL A 381 9.13 19.68 -0.04
C VAL A 381 7.65 19.96 0.15
N GLN A 382 7.20 21.20 -0.09
CA GLN A 382 5.79 21.58 0.03
C GLN A 382 4.89 20.72 -0.87
N HIS A 383 5.32 20.44 -2.10
CA HIS A 383 4.61 19.56 -3.02
C HIS A 383 4.53 18.12 -2.50
N GLY A 384 5.65 17.54 -2.03
CA GLY A 384 5.66 16.19 -1.45
C GLY A 384 4.69 16.02 -0.28
N LEU A 385 4.59 17.02 0.60
CA LEU A 385 3.63 17.02 1.71
C LEU A 385 2.15 17.02 1.24
N ARG A 386 1.84 17.44 -0.01
CA ARG A 386 0.50 17.31 -0.62
C ARG A 386 0.14 15.87 -1.01
N LEU A 387 1.13 14.98 -1.07
CA LEU A 387 0.97 13.57 -1.46
C LEU A 387 0.87 12.63 -0.25
N GLY A 388 0.90 13.22 0.96
CA GLY A 388 0.73 12.55 2.25
C GLY A 388 1.62 11.34 2.46
N PRO A 389 2.94 11.39 2.23
CA PRO A 389 3.84 10.29 2.56
C PRO A 389 3.81 10.02 4.07
N GLU A 390 4.16 8.80 4.46
CA GLU A 390 4.23 8.42 5.87
C GLU A 390 5.34 9.21 6.61
N PHE A 391 6.45 9.50 5.93
CA PHE A 391 7.53 10.38 6.39
C PHE A 391 8.00 11.36 5.30
N ALA A 392 8.59 12.49 5.70
CA ALA A 392 9.35 13.37 4.82
C ALA A 392 10.59 13.96 5.54
N THR A 393 11.67 14.21 4.80
CA THR A 393 12.87 14.86 5.34
C THR A 393 12.82 16.38 5.21
N VAL A 394 13.31 17.12 6.20
CA VAL A 394 13.55 18.58 6.11
C VAL A 394 15.00 18.89 6.49
N ASP A 395 15.68 19.67 5.65
CA ASP A 395 17.06 20.12 5.87
C ASP A 395 17.12 21.13 7.04
N LEU A 396 17.86 20.78 8.09
CA LEU A 396 18.04 21.61 9.27
C LEU A 396 19.04 22.76 9.06
N ARG A 397 19.75 22.83 7.93
CA ARG A 397 20.60 23.99 7.59
C ARG A 397 19.79 25.25 7.27
N LEU A 398 18.48 25.12 7.08
CA LEU A 398 17.53 26.21 6.91
C LEU A 398 17.27 26.94 8.26
N ASP A 399 16.81 28.19 8.18
CA ASP A 399 16.32 28.95 9.34
C ASP A 399 15.06 28.32 9.98
N GLU A 400 14.85 28.65 11.26
CA GLU A 400 13.77 28.04 12.06
C GLU A 400 12.38 28.38 11.54
N GLU A 401 12.16 29.58 10.97
CA GLU A 401 10.88 29.98 10.37
C GLU A 401 10.49 29.09 9.19
N THR A 402 11.41 28.84 8.26
CA THR A 402 11.17 27.94 7.12
C THR A 402 10.88 26.51 7.58
N VAL A 403 11.62 26.00 8.58
CA VAL A 403 11.41 24.64 9.10
C VAL A 403 10.08 24.52 9.86
N LEU A 404 9.70 25.52 10.66
CA LEU A 404 8.42 25.57 11.37
C LEU A 404 7.26 25.56 10.37
N ASN A 405 7.28 26.40 9.33
CA ASN A 405 6.26 26.43 8.27
C ASN A 405 6.08 25.04 7.60
N MET A 406 7.18 24.36 7.24
CA MET A 406 7.12 22.99 6.72
C MET A 406 6.50 21.99 7.72
N ILE A 407 6.72 22.20 9.02
CA ILE A 407 6.18 21.35 10.09
C ILE A 407 4.70 21.64 10.38
N GLU A 408 4.26 22.90 10.36
CA GLU A 408 2.85 23.26 10.53
C GLU A 408 2.00 22.81 9.33
N THR A 409 2.55 22.92 8.12
CA THR A 409 1.89 22.48 6.90
C THR A 409 2.03 20.97 6.66
N ARG A 410 2.76 20.18 7.47
CA ARG A 410 3.00 18.74 7.22
C ARG A 410 1.75 17.85 7.19
N GLY A 411 0.68 18.29 7.85
CA GLY A 411 -0.49 17.48 8.15
C GLY A 411 -0.14 16.31 9.07
N SER A 412 -0.37 15.09 8.61
CA SER A 412 -0.03 13.83 9.31
C SER A 412 1.40 13.34 9.07
N THR A 413 2.12 13.92 8.10
CA THR A 413 3.45 13.45 7.67
C THR A 413 4.46 13.53 8.81
N LYS A 414 5.17 12.45 9.11
CA LYS A 414 6.25 12.46 10.11
C LYS A 414 7.49 13.16 9.54
N ILE A 415 8.01 14.16 10.22
CA ILE A 415 9.14 14.96 9.74
C ILE A 415 10.44 14.44 10.35
N ILE A 416 11.39 14.08 9.48
CA ILE A 416 12.75 13.69 9.82
C ILE A 416 13.65 14.92 9.65
N GLY A 417 14.16 15.47 10.74
CA GLY A 417 15.13 16.56 10.70
C GLY A 417 16.47 16.04 10.17
N HIS A 418 16.84 16.41 8.95
CA HIS A 418 18.01 15.89 8.25
C HIS A 418 19.16 16.91 8.26
N LEU A 419 20.37 16.42 8.50
CA LEU A 419 21.60 17.18 8.44
C LEU A 419 22.73 16.32 7.87
N HIS A 420 23.43 16.82 6.86
CA HIS A 420 24.72 16.29 6.42
C HIS A 420 25.81 17.33 6.67
N ALA A 421 26.89 16.94 7.35
CA ALA A 421 28.00 17.85 7.66
C ALA A 421 29.29 17.06 7.94
N PRO A 422 30.49 17.59 7.62
CA PRO A 422 31.78 16.94 7.95
C PRO A 422 32.20 17.07 9.42
N THR A 423 31.39 17.70 10.27
CA THR A 423 31.67 17.97 11.70
C THR A 423 31.87 16.68 12.51
N ASP A 424 32.86 16.63 13.42
CA ASP A 424 33.11 15.44 14.22
C ASP A 424 31.98 15.15 15.26
N TRP A 425 31.75 13.89 15.59
CA TRP A 425 30.69 13.44 16.51
C TRP A 425 30.93 13.81 17.98
N TYR A 426 32.15 14.19 18.36
CA TYR A 426 32.42 14.71 19.70
C TYR A 426 31.90 16.14 19.90
N ASP A 427 31.71 16.90 18.82
CA ASP A 427 31.28 18.30 18.83
C ASP A 427 29.89 18.51 19.49
N ALA A 428 29.69 19.70 20.06
CA ALA A 428 28.40 20.13 20.60
C ALA A 428 27.35 20.35 19.50
N PHE A 429 27.78 20.74 18.30
CA PHE A 429 26.97 20.97 17.10
C PHE A 429 25.89 19.91 16.85
N TRP A 430 26.21 18.62 17.04
CA TRP A 430 25.26 17.53 16.83
C TRP A 430 24.20 17.43 17.94
N VAL A 431 24.54 17.76 19.18
CA VAL A 431 23.58 17.79 20.29
C VAL A 431 22.70 19.03 20.20
N GLU A 432 23.28 20.18 19.85
CA GLU A 432 22.55 21.44 19.61
C GLU A 432 21.53 21.29 18.47
N ASN A 433 21.91 20.69 17.35
CA ASN A 433 20.98 20.42 16.25
C ASN A 433 19.96 19.33 16.58
N TYR A 434 20.30 18.36 17.45
CA TYR A 434 19.34 17.38 17.96
C TYR A 434 18.23 18.05 18.79
N ASP A 435 18.64 18.86 19.77
CA ASP A 435 17.71 19.57 20.65
C ASP A 435 16.91 20.63 19.88
N ARG A 436 17.53 21.31 18.91
CA ARG A 436 16.83 22.19 17.96
C ARG A 436 15.76 21.44 17.16
N ALA A 437 16.07 20.27 16.59
CA ALA A 437 15.08 19.47 15.86
C ALA A 437 13.91 19.01 16.76
N MET A 438 14.19 18.68 18.03
CA MET A 438 13.13 18.39 19.01
C MET A 438 12.25 19.62 19.28
N ARG A 439 12.84 20.80 19.54
CA ARG A 439 12.08 22.06 19.76
C ARG A 439 11.20 22.44 18.57
N LEU A 440 11.69 22.23 17.35
CA LEU A 440 10.95 22.49 16.11
C LEU A 440 9.82 21.47 15.85
N GLY A 441 9.77 20.37 16.60
CA GLY A 441 8.72 19.35 16.47
C GLY A 441 8.99 18.29 15.41
N CYS A 442 10.25 18.04 15.04
CA CYS A 442 10.62 16.87 14.25
C CYS A 442 10.30 15.58 15.02
N THR A 443 9.83 14.56 14.31
CA THR A 443 9.44 13.26 14.89
C THR A 443 10.60 12.24 14.91
N ALA A 444 11.69 12.53 14.19
CA ALA A 444 12.95 11.80 14.18
C ALA A 444 14.04 12.72 13.60
N VAL A 445 15.30 12.30 13.65
CA VAL A 445 16.41 12.98 12.95
C VAL A 445 17.27 12.02 12.14
N ARG A 446 17.88 12.53 11.06
CA ARG A 446 18.88 11.83 10.24
C ARG A 446 20.15 12.65 10.10
N PHE A 447 21.13 12.34 10.93
CA PHE A 447 22.44 13.00 10.96
C PHE A 447 23.49 12.08 10.35
N THR A 448 24.22 12.57 9.37
CA THR A 448 25.29 11.79 8.72
C THR A 448 26.50 12.67 8.43
N ARG A 449 27.70 12.05 8.36
CA ARG A 449 28.94 12.72 7.94
C ARG A 449 29.80 11.81 7.06
N PRO A 450 30.64 12.33 6.15
CA PRO A 450 31.67 11.54 5.49
C PRO A 450 32.61 10.88 6.51
N ALA A 451 33.02 9.65 6.20
CA ALA A 451 34.18 9.00 6.81
C ALA A 451 35.27 8.79 5.77
N ASN A 452 36.49 9.14 6.16
CA ASN A 452 37.70 8.93 5.39
C ASN A 452 38.41 7.64 5.83
N PHE A 453 38.29 7.29 7.12
CA PHE A 453 38.97 6.17 7.76
C PHE A 453 37.99 5.24 8.47
N MET A 454 38.42 4.01 8.79
CA MET A 454 37.55 3.06 9.50
C MET A 454 37.28 3.48 10.94
N ASP A 455 38.18 4.23 11.57
CA ASP A 455 38.10 4.63 12.97
C ASP A 455 37.09 5.78 13.21
N ASP A 456 36.77 6.55 12.17
CA ASP A 456 35.67 7.53 12.17
C ASP A 456 34.34 6.91 12.64
N ASN A 457 34.15 5.60 12.46
CA ASN A 457 32.94 4.88 12.86
C ASN A 457 32.80 4.72 14.38
N GLN A 458 33.87 4.90 15.16
CA GLN A 458 33.83 4.74 16.62
C GLN A 458 33.20 5.95 17.32
N SER A 459 33.49 7.18 16.87
CA SER A 459 32.97 8.41 17.49
C SER A 459 31.45 8.57 17.32
N VAL A 460 30.84 7.92 16.31
CA VAL A 460 29.38 7.79 16.15
C VAL A 460 28.72 7.27 17.43
N GLN A 461 29.32 6.27 18.10
CA GLN A 461 28.73 5.68 19.29
C GLN A 461 28.81 6.63 20.50
N SER A 462 29.84 7.47 20.58
CA SER A 462 29.96 8.51 21.60
C SER A 462 28.81 9.52 21.51
N PHE A 463 28.41 9.92 20.30
CA PHE A 463 27.22 10.76 20.09
C PHE A 463 25.92 10.03 20.44
N ARG A 464 25.76 8.77 19.98
CA ARG A 464 24.58 7.95 20.32
C ARG A 464 24.36 7.83 21.84
N ASN A 465 25.43 7.59 22.61
CA ASN A 465 25.34 7.50 24.07
C ASN A 465 24.82 8.83 24.67
N LYS A 466 25.43 9.98 24.34
CA LYS A 466 24.97 11.32 24.78
C LYS A 466 23.47 11.56 24.55
N ILE A 467 22.90 11.01 23.47
CA ILE A 467 21.47 11.14 23.14
C ILE A 467 20.61 10.08 23.85
N TYR A 468 21.10 8.86 24.03
CA TYR A 468 20.36 7.83 24.79
C TYR A 468 20.32 8.11 26.31
N ASP A 469 21.27 8.88 26.84
CA ASP A 469 21.27 9.33 28.25
C ASP A 469 20.21 10.42 28.53
N LYS A 470 19.61 11.04 27.50
CA LYS A 470 18.50 12.01 27.66
C LYS A 470 17.19 11.31 28.04
N THR A 471 16.43 11.93 28.95
CA THR A 471 15.11 11.48 29.41
C THR A 471 14.05 11.55 28.31
N GLU A 472 14.00 12.67 27.59
CA GLU A 472 13.17 12.87 26.40
C GLU A 472 14.05 12.78 25.15
N ARG A 473 13.60 12.01 24.16
CA ARG A 473 14.35 11.74 22.92
C ARG A 473 13.43 11.30 21.79
N ILE A 474 13.73 11.74 20.57
CA ILE A 474 13.15 11.26 19.31
C ILE A 474 14.08 10.23 18.63
N PRO A 475 13.56 9.31 17.79
CA PRO A 475 14.36 8.35 17.04
C PRO A 475 15.53 8.99 16.29
N LEU A 476 16.72 8.41 16.48
CA LEU A 476 17.99 8.89 15.95
C LEU A 476 18.51 7.95 14.87
N ILE A 477 18.51 8.42 13.63
CA ILE A 477 19.20 7.80 12.49
C ILE A 477 20.58 8.47 12.42
N CYS A 478 21.67 7.75 12.72
CA CYS A 478 23.01 8.32 12.60
C CYS A 478 24.09 7.31 12.21
N PHE A 479 24.87 7.66 11.20
CA PHE A 479 25.97 6.86 10.67
C PHE A 479 26.91 7.70 9.79
N ASN A 480 28.08 7.16 9.48
CA ASN A 480 28.99 7.75 8.53
C ASN A 480 28.70 7.29 7.10
N THR A 481 28.90 8.19 6.14
CA THR A 481 28.71 7.96 4.71
C THR A 481 29.98 7.47 4.01
N GLY A 482 29.82 7.14 2.72
CA GLY A 482 30.90 6.64 1.86
C GLY A 482 31.36 5.22 2.21
N ARG A 483 32.41 4.76 1.53
CA ARG A 483 32.91 3.38 1.65
C ARG A 483 33.43 3.04 3.04
N ALA A 484 34.13 3.97 3.71
CA ALA A 484 34.64 3.76 5.06
C ALA A 484 33.54 3.80 6.13
N GLY A 485 32.46 4.57 5.91
CA GLY A 485 31.35 4.71 6.85
C GLY A 485 30.41 3.51 6.96
N ARG A 486 30.50 2.54 6.03
CA ARG A 486 29.65 1.33 5.99
C ARG A 486 29.52 0.61 7.33
N ARG A 487 30.56 0.57 8.16
CA ARG A 487 30.52 -0.10 9.48
C ARG A 487 29.46 0.52 10.39
N SER A 488 29.49 1.84 10.60
CA SER A 488 28.50 2.52 11.45
C SER A 488 27.08 2.52 10.86
N ALA A 489 26.95 2.47 9.53
CA ALA A 489 25.68 2.30 8.83
C ALA A 489 25.05 0.92 9.11
N CYS A 490 25.81 -0.17 9.04
CA CYS A 490 25.31 -1.52 9.37
C CYS A 490 24.83 -1.61 10.82
N PHE A 491 25.49 -0.91 11.74
CA PHE A 491 25.11 -0.85 13.16
C PHE A 491 24.19 0.33 13.51
N ASN A 492 23.57 1.00 12.54
CA ASN A 492 22.51 1.98 12.79
C ASN A 492 21.18 1.25 13.05
N GLN A 493 20.45 1.70 14.09
CA GLN A 493 19.30 0.94 14.62
C GLN A 493 17.96 1.28 13.94
N VAL A 494 17.84 2.42 13.26
CA VAL A 494 16.55 2.88 12.72
C VAL A 494 16.74 3.43 11.31
N LEU A 495 15.97 2.93 10.34
CA LEU A 495 15.87 3.45 8.97
C LEU A 495 17.22 3.75 8.31
N THR A 496 18.14 2.77 8.35
CA THR A 496 19.43 2.83 7.64
C THR A 496 19.19 2.95 6.14
N SER A 497 19.74 4.00 5.50
CA SER A 497 19.68 4.18 4.06
C SER A 497 20.52 3.12 3.32
N VAL A 498 19.85 2.36 2.45
CA VAL A 498 20.43 1.25 1.65
C VAL A 498 20.01 1.36 0.18
N ILE A 499 20.71 0.65 -0.71
CA ILE A 499 20.40 0.60 -2.15
C ILE A 499 19.72 -0.73 -2.55
N PRO A 500 18.93 -0.76 -3.65
CA PRO A 500 18.53 -2.02 -4.28
C PRO A 500 19.76 -2.77 -4.84
N GLU A 501 19.76 -4.11 -4.76
CA GLU A 501 20.91 -4.92 -5.26
C GLU A 501 21.13 -4.70 -6.77
N SER A 502 20.04 -4.60 -7.54
CA SER A 502 20.04 -4.37 -8.99
C SER A 502 20.69 -3.04 -9.44
N VAL A 503 20.82 -2.05 -8.54
CA VAL A 503 21.54 -0.80 -8.83
C VAL A 503 23.06 -1.00 -8.82
N ARG A 504 23.58 -2.00 -8.09
CA ARG A 504 25.01 -2.34 -8.08
C ARG A 504 25.44 -3.09 -9.34
N ASP A 505 24.60 -4.01 -9.82
CA ASP A 505 24.89 -4.83 -11.00
C ASP A 505 24.64 -4.08 -12.33
N GLY A 506 24.00 -2.90 -12.28
CA GLY A 506 23.69 -2.07 -13.44
C GLY A 506 24.90 -1.30 -14.00
N PRO A 507 24.99 -1.09 -15.33
CA PRO A 507 26.16 -0.47 -15.97
C PRO A 507 26.41 1.00 -15.55
N SER A 508 25.40 1.69 -15.00
CA SER A 508 25.55 3.06 -14.48
C SER A 508 26.14 3.14 -13.07
N PHE A 509 26.37 2.02 -12.37
CA PHE A 509 26.84 2.01 -10.97
C PHE A 509 28.14 2.81 -10.77
N ALA A 510 29.13 2.59 -11.65
CA ALA A 510 30.43 3.29 -11.58
C ALA A 510 30.35 4.79 -11.91
N GLU A 511 29.23 5.27 -12.48
CA GLU A 511 28.95 6.70 -12.61
C GLU A 511 28.22 7.23 -11.37
N ARG A 512 27.19 6.52 -10.90
CA ARG A 512 26.43 6.87 -9.68
C ARG A 512 27.33 7.01 -8.45
N VAL A 513 28.28 6.09 -8.27
CA VAL A 513 29.29 6.15 -7.19
C VAL A 513 30.21 7.36 -7.31
N ARG A 514 30.51 7.84 -8.54
CA ARG A 514 31.32 9.05 -8.75
C ARG A 514 30.51 10.34 -8.55
N ARG A 515 29.22 10.35 -8.93
CA ARG A 515 28.30 11.48 -8.70
C ARG A 515 27.94 11.64 -7.21
N ASN A 516 27.82 10.54 -6.47
CA ASN A 516 27.50 10.54 -5.04
C ASN A 516 28.46 9.61 -4.26
N PRO A 517 29.67 10.08 -3.94
CA PRO A 517 30.64 9.32 -3.13
C PRO A 517 30.21 9.21 -1.66
N GLU A 518 29.30 10.07 -1.21
CA GLU A 518 28.74 10.12 0.15
C GLU A 518 27.52 9.19 0.34
N THR A 519 27.30 8.24 -0.56
CA THR A 519 26.36 7.13 -0.34
C THR A 519 27.10 5.90 0.18
N SER A 520 26.49 5.14 1.09
CA SER A 520 27.08 3.92 1.67
C SER A 520 27.28 2.83 0.60
N TRP A 521 26.42 2.81 -0.41
CA TRP A 521 26.29 1.79 -1.46
C TRP A 521 26.15 0.36 -0.89
N LEU A 522 25.48 0.25 0.26
CA LEU A 522 25.19 -0.96 1.03
C LEU A 522 23.80 -1.49 0.67
N SER A 523 23.64 -2.80 0.41
CA SER A 523 22.30 -3.39 0.23
C SER A 523 21.66 -3.79 1.57
N VAL A 524 20.33 -3.95 1.60
CA VAL A 524 19.61 -4.44 2.79
C VAL A 524 20.04 -5.85 3.22
N ARG A 525 20.43 -6.67 2.25
CA ARG A 525 20.94 -8.04 2.44
C ARG A 525 22.36 -8.04 3.00
N GLU A 526 23.23 -7.14 2.53
CA GLU A 526 24.55 -6.91 3.15
C GLU A 526 24.41 -6.42 4.58
N ALA A 527 23.56 -5.42 4.83
CA ALA A 527 23.30 -4.88 6.17
C ALA A 527 22.81 -5.99 7.13
N THR A 528 21.82 -6.78 6.70
CA THR A 528 21.26 -7.89 7.48
C THR A 528 22.31 -8.97 7.73
N HIS A 529 23.08 -9.37 6.71
CA HIS A 529 24.13 -10.38 6.83
C HIS A 529 25.23 -9.96 7.81
N ILE A 530 25.63 -8.69 7.80
CA ILE A 530 26.68 -8.15 8.68
C ILE A 530 26.27 -8.23 10.16
N LEU A 531 24.98 -8.12 10.50
CA LEU A 531 24.53 -8.29 11.89
C LEU A 531 24.77 -9.71 12.43
N TYR A 532 24.68 -10.73 11.57
CA TYR A 532 25.04 -12.10 11.93
C TYR A 532 26.54 -12.33 11.91
N ALA A 533 27.23 -11.86 10.87
CA ALA A 533 28.69 -12.00 10.72
C ALA A 533 29.50 -11.21 11.78
N SER A 534 28.85 -10.36 12.57
CA SER A 534 29.42 -9.60 13.69
C SER A 534 28.92 -10.02 15.07
N PHE A 535 28.18 -11.13 15.16
CA PHE A 535 27.64 -11.65 16.42
C PHE A 535 26.67 -10.68 17.15
N THR A 536 26.02 -9.77 16.41
CA THR A 536 24.91 -8.95 16.92
C THR A 536 23.60 -9.75 16.95
N TYR A 537 23.46 -10.68 16.01
CA TYR A 537 22.42 -11.69 15.91
C TYR A 537 23.04 -13.09 15.70
N ASP A 538 22.33 -14.12 16.13
CA ASP A 538 22.77 -15.52 16.06
C ASP A 538 22.07 -16.31 14.93
N PRO A 539 22.73 -17.34 14.37
CA PRO A 539 22.05 -18.37 13.58
C PRO A 539 21.01 -19.12 14.43
N MET A 540 19.78 -19.25 13.91
CA MET A 540 18.65 -19.85 14.62
C MET A 540 18.07 -21.04 13.83
N LYS A 541 17.56 -22.04 14.56
CA LYS A 541 16.91 -23.24 14.02
C LYS A 541 15.40 -23.13 14.11
N PHE A 542 14.72 -23.33 12.99
CA PHE A 542 13.27 -23.31 12.88
C PHE A 542 12.76 -24.65 12.36
N TYR A 543 11.54 -25.02 12.73
CA TYR A 543 10.96 -26.33 12.39
C TYR A 543 9.53 -26.20 11.85
N ILE A 544 9.07 -27.20 11.09
CA ILE A 544 7.65 -27.54 11.01
C ILE A 544 7.39 -28.88 11.70
N MET A 545 6.57 -28.84 12.74
CA MET A 545 6.25 -29.97 13.62
C MET A 545 4.87 -30.57 13.30
N GLY A 546 4.76 -31.89 13.17
CA GLY A 546 3.47 -32.56 12.98
C GLY A 546 3.59 -34.01 12.50
N ALA A 547 2.53 -34.80 12.62
CA ALA A 547 2.53 -36.23 12.28
C ALA A 547 2.75 -36.51 10.78
N SER A 548 2.43 -35.55 9.91
CA SER A 548 2.60 -35.64 8.45
C SER A 548 3.43 -34.48 7.88
N ALA A 549 4.48 -34.03 8.59
CA ALA A 549 5.30 -32.89 8.18
C ALA A 549 6.14 -33.12 6.90
N GLY A 550 6.41 -34.38 6.52
CA GLY A 550 7.34 -34.74 5.44
C GLY A 550 7.07 -34.08 4.08
N TYR A 551 5.80 -33.93 3.67
CA TYR A 551 5.44 -33.33 2.37
C TYR A 551 5.44 -31.78 2.37
N SER A 552 5.69 -31.12 3.51
CA SER A 552 5.58 -29.67 3.59
C SER A 552 6.62 -28.93 2.76
N LEU A 553 6.19 -27.83 2.14
CA LEU A 553 7.02 -26.88 1.40
C LEU A 553 7.62 -25.77 2.28
N SER A 554 7.15 -25.61 3.53
CA SER A 554 7.64 -24.58 4.47
C SER A 554 9.18 -24.52 4.57
N PRO A 555 9.93 -25.64 4.65
CA PRO A 555 11.38 -25.61 4.66
C PRO A 555 11.99 -25.03 3.37
N ALA A 556 11.44 -25.34 2.19
CA ALA A 556 11.96 -24.79 0.94
C ALA A 556 11.69 -23.28 0.86
N MET A 557 10.48 -22.86 1.25
CA MET A 557 10.07 -21.46 1.28
C MET A 557 10.90 -20.63 2.27
N HIS A 558 11.01 -21.07 3.53
CA HIS A 558 11.72 -20.31 4.57
C HIS A 558 13.23 -20.28 4.33
N ASN A 559 13.88 -21.38 3.95
CA ASN A 559 15.32 -21.36 3.65
C ASN A 559 15.64 -20.49 2.41
N ALA A 560 14.76 -20.45 1.40
CA ALA A 560 14.89 -19.52 0.28
C ALA A 560 14.77 -18.05 0.72
N ALA A 561 13.78 -17.74 1.56
CA ALA A 561 13.59 -16.39 2.12
C ALA A 561 14.78 -15.96 2.99
N TYR A 562 15.26 -16.82 3.90
CA TYR A 562 16.43 -16.54 4.73
C TYR A 562 17.68 -16.25 3.89
N LYS A 563 17.96 -17.09 2.87
CA LYS A 563 19.07 -16.89 1.94
C LYS A 563 18.97 -15.59 1.15
N ALA A 564 17.76 -15.22 0.70
CA ALA A 564 17.51 -13.97 0.00
C ALA A 564 17.68 -12.74 0.91
N CYS A 565 17.25 -12.81 2.17
CA CYS A 565 17.42 -11.75 3.16
C CYS A 565 18.82 -11.73 3.82
N GLY A 566 19.73 -12.65 3.47
CA GLY A 566 21.10 -12.70 4.04
C GLY A 566 21.19 -13.31 5.44
N MET A 567 20.12 -13.95 5.91
CA MET A 567 19.99 -14.54 7.25
C MET A 567 20.54 -15.98 7.26
N PRO A 568 21.42 -16.38 8.19
CA PRO A 568 21.98 -17.73 8.29
C PRO A 568 21.08 -18.69 9.09
N HIS A 569 19.77 -18.53 8.98
CA HIS A 569 18.79 -19.38 9.67
C HIS A 569 18.54 -20.67 8.89
N HIS A 570 18.22 -21.75 9.59
CA HIS A 570 17.85 -23.03 9.00
C HIS A 570 16.42 -23.41 9.37
N PHE A 571 15.62 -23.82 8.38
CA PHE A 571 14.27 -24.35 8.57
C PHE A 571 14.19 -25.83 8.20
N GLU A 572 13.74 -26.68 9.10
CA GLU A 572 13.74 -28.15 8.96
C GLU A 572 12.34 -28.78 9.15
N ARG A 573 12.25 -30.10 8.94
CA ARG A 573 11.02 -30.88 9.15
C ARG A 573 11.15 -31.74 10.41
N LEU A 574 10.22 -31.61 11.34
CA LEU A 574 10.12 -32.46 12.53
C LEU A 574 8.84 -33.29 12.45
N GLN A 575 8.93 -34.46 11.81
CA GLN A 575 7.81 -35.39 11.77
C GLN A 575 7.76 -36.20 13.08
N THR A 576 6.73 -36.00 13.89
CA THR A 576 6.57 -36.65 15.20
C THR A 576 5.09 -36.90 15.50
N ASN A 577 4.82 -37.98 16.24
CA ASN A 577 3.50 -38.38 16.69
C ASN A 577 3.20 -37.92 18.14
N SER A 578 4.11 -37.19 18.78
CA SER A 578 3.94 -36.66 20.14
C SER A 578 4.48 -35.23 20.25
N LEU A 579 3.84 -34.42 21.10
CA LEU A 579 4.32 -33.09 21.46
C LEU A 579 5.53 -33.11 22.41
N ASN A 580 5.91 -34.25 22.99
CA ASN A 580 7.03 -34.34 23.93
C ASN A 580 8.35 -33.82 23.33
N THR A 581 8.58 -34.00 22.02
CA THR A 581 9.76 -33.50 21.31
C THR A 581 9.88 -31.95 21.36
N LEU A 582 8.80 -31.22 21.67
CA LEU A 582 8.87 -29.78 21.92
C LEU A 582 9.66 -29.45 23.20
N GLN A 583 9.67 -30.34 24.20
CA GLN A 583 10.45 -30.16 25.43
C GLN A 583 11.96 -30.24 25.16
N GLU A 584 12.37 -31.07 24.20
CA GLU A 584 13.75 -31.16 23.70
C GLU A 584 14.13 -29.88 22.93
N LEU A 585 13.27 -29.42 22.02
CA LEU A 585 13.49 -28.16 21.28
C LEU A 585 13.63 -26.93 22.20
N VAL A 586 12.88 -26.87 23.30
CA VAL A 586 12.95 -25.76 24.27
C VAL A 586 14.26 -25.74 25.08
N GLN A 587 15.01 -26.85 25.12
CA GLN A 587 16.35 -26.90 25.71
C GLN A 587 17.44 -26.40 24.75
N ASP A 588 17.20 -26.39 23.43
CA ASP A 588 18.16 -25.84 22.46
C ASP A 588 18.11 -24.31 22.46
N VAL A 589 19.19 -23.69 22.93
CA VAL A 589 19.33 -22.23 23.01
C VAL A 589 19.21 -21.52 21.65
N SER A 590 19.46 -22.22 20.54
CA SER A 590 19.34 -21.71 19.17
C SER A 590 17.99 -22.00 18.50
N PHE A 591 17.03 -22.61 19.20
CA PHE A 591 15.65 -22.74 18.71
C PHE A 591 15.02 -21.35 18.51
N GLY A 592 14.66 -21.03 17.27
CA GLY A 592 14.02 -19.78 16.86
C GLY A 592 12.48 -19.84 16.84
N GLY A 593 11.91 -21.04 16.85
CA GLY A 593 10.46 -21.27 16.83
C GLY A 593 10.04 -22.42 15.91
N THR A 594 8.75 -22.75 15.90
CA THR A 594 8.21 -23.79 14.99
C THR A 594 6.83 -23.45 14.45
N ALA A 595 6.60 -23.78 13.19
CA ALA A 595 5.25 -23.93 12.65
C ALA A 595 4.64 -25.24 13.16
N VAL A 596 3.42 -25.19 13.68
CA VAL A 596 2.68 -26.35 14.20
C VAL A 596 1.66 -26.79 13.14
N SER A 597 1.75 -28.05 12.74
CA SER A 597 0.87 -28.69 11.75
C SER A 597 -0.14 -29.64 12.43
N GLN A 598 -0.87 -30.40 11.62
CA GLN A 598 -1.75 -31.48 12.06
C GLN A 598 -0.98 -32.56 12.83
N PRO A 599 -1.54 -33.13 13.92
CA PRO A 599 -2.82 -32.78 14.56
C PRO A 599 -2.72 -31.61 15.57
N PHE A 600 -1.51 -31.29 16.03
CA PHE A 600 -1.23 -30.63 17.31
C PHE A 600 -1.71 -29.18 17.50
N LYS A 601 -2.27 -28.52 16.48
CA LYS A 601 -2.68 -27.09 16.52
C LYS A 601 -3.64 -26.72 17.67
N LEU A 602 -4.35 -27.69 18.27
CA LEU A 602 -5.19 -27.49 19.46
C LEU A 602 -4.49 -27.97 20.73
N GLU A 603 -3.86 -29.14 20.71
CA GLU A 603 -3.18 -29.75 21.86
C GLU A 603 -2.04 -28.87 22.40
N VAL A 604 -1.30 -28.21 21.50
CA VAL A 604 -0.17 -27.34 21.84
C VAL A 604 -0.55 -26.12 22.67
N ILE A 605 -1.84 -25.76 22.74
CA ILE A 605 -2.35 -24.69 23.61
C ILE A 605 -2.05 -24.98 25.10
N SER A 606 -1.95 -26.26 25.47
CA SER A 606 -1.57 -26.67 26.84
C SER A 606 -0.10 -26.40 27.20
N LEU A 607 0.75 -26.08 26.22
CA LEU A 607 2.20 -25.90 26.38
C LEU A 607 2.66 -24.44 26.20
N VAL A 608 1.79 -23.54 25.74
CA VAL A 608 2.09 -22.12 25.59
C VAL A 608 1.77 -21.35 26.87
N HIS A 609 2.64 -20.41 27.22
CA HIS A 609 2.54 -19.60 28.43
C HIS A 609 1.68 -18.35 28.21
N SER A 610 1.55 -17.90 26.96
CA SER A 610 0.51 -16.96 26.52
C SER A 610 0.21 -17.15 25.03
N MET A 611 -0.86 -16.52 24.57
CA MET A 611 -1.28 -16.50 23.16
C MET A 611 -1.65 -15.09 22.71
N SER A 612 -1.41 -14.81 21.44
CA SER A 612 -1.92 -13.60 20.77
C SER A 612 -3.45 -13.52 20.85
N ARG A 613 -4.01 -12.32 20.71
CA ARG A 613 -5.48 -12.12 20.62
C ARG A 613 -6.11 -12.99 19.51
N HIS A 614 -5.40 -13.18 18.40
CA HIS A 614 -5.87 -13.91 17.23
C HIS A 614 -5.88 -15.43 17.51
N ALA A 615 -4.78 -16.00 18.01
CA ALA A 615 -4.72 -17.41 18.40
C ALA A 615 -5.73 -17.77 19.50
N ARG A 616 -5.91 -16.87 20.48
CA ARG A 616 -6.89 -17.02 21.57
C ARG A 616 -8.33 -17.02 21.06
N ALA A 617 -8.68 -16.10 20.15
CA ALA A 617 -10.00 -16.05 19.52
C ALA A 617 -10.27 -17.28 18.64
N ILE A 618 -9.27 -17.75 17.89
CA ILE A 618 -9.36 -18.94 17.03
C ILE A 618 -9.46 -20.23 17.86
N GLY A 619 -8.80 -20.28 19.02
CA GLY A 619 -8.63 -21.52 19.79
C GLY A 619 -7.78 -22.56 19.03
N ALA A 620 -6.76 -22.09 18.31
CA ALA A 620 -5.75 -22.92 17.65
C ALA A 620 -4.46 -22.12 17.41
N VAL A 621 -3.32 -22.72 17.71
CA VAL A 621 -1.97 -22.15 17.48
C VAL A 621 -1.35 -22.85 16.28
N ASN A 622 -0.78 -22.08 15.34
CA ASN A 622 0.00 -22.63 14.22
C ASN A 622 1.48 -22.20 14.24
N THR A 623 1.85 -21.27 15.14
CA THR A 623 3.18 -20.68 15.22
C THR A 623 3.59 -20.58 16.68
N LEU A 624 4.73 -21.17 17.04
CA LEU A 624 5.35 -21.04 18.36
C LEU A 624 6.58 -20.13 18.29
N ILE A 625 6.62 -19.15 19.18
CA ILE A 625 7.73 -18.19 19.32
C ILE A 625 8.35 -18.37 20.70
N PRO A 626 9.68 -18.60 20.80
CA PRO A 626 10.38 -18.69 22.08
C PRO A 626 10.56 -17.31 22.70
N VAL A 627 10.33 -17.22 24.01
CA VAL A 627 10.40 -15.98 24.80
C VAL A 627 11.64 -16.06 25.69
N ARG A 628 12.51 -15.04 25.62
CA ARG A 628 13.89 -15.10 26.14
C ARG A 628 14.11 -14.23 27.38
N HIS A 629 13.46 -13.07 27.46
CA HIS A 629 13.21 -12.37 28.73
C HIS A 629 11.74 -12.46 29.17
N LEU A 630 11.51 -12.22 30.46
CA LEU A 630 10.20 -11.92 31.03
C LEU A 630 10.26 -10.53 31.67
N ASN A 631 9.11 -9.89 31.78
CA ASN A 631 8.97 -8.62 32.51
C ASN A 631 9.31 -8.79 34.00
N LYS A 632 9.60 -7.69 34.70
CA LYS A 632 9.92 -7.70 36.14
C LYS A 632 8.83 -8.30 37.05
N ASN A 633 7.60 -8.42 36.55
CA ASN A 633 6.44 -9.05 37.20
C ASN A 633 6.22 -10.51 36.77
N GLY A 634 7.11 -11.10 35.98
CA GLY A 634 6.99 -12.45 35.42
C GLY A 634 6.11 -12.58 34.17
N SER A 635 5.49 -11.51 33.66
CA SER A 635 4.68 -11.59 32.44
C SER A 635 5.55 -11.75 31.19
N ILE A 636 4.95 -12.27 30.12
CA ILE A 636 5.55 -12.17 28.78
C ILE A 636 5.64 -10.68 28.38
N PRO A 637 6.71 -10.26 27.66
CA PRO A 637 6.88 -8.88 27.17
C PRO A 637 5.80 -8.44 26.17
N GLY A 638 5.76 -7.14 25.85
CA GLY A 638 4.88 -6.62 24.80
C GLY A 638 5.32 -7.06 23.40
N ASP A 639 4.41 -7.01 22.41
CA ASP A 639 4.69 -7.45 21.02
C ASP A 639 6.01 -6.87 20.47
N LEU A 640 6.28 -5.57 20.68
CA LEU A 640 7.53 -4.93 20.25
C LEU A 640 8.77 -5.60 20.86
N GLU A 641 8.82 -5.73 22.18
CA GLU A 641 9.95 -6.30 22.93
C GLU A 641 10.16 -7.78 22.57
N LEU A 642 9.07 -8.54 22.46
CA LEU A 642 9.06 -9.94 22.04
C LEU A 642 9.70 -10.15 20.65
N PHE A 643 9.47 -9.26 19.69
CA PHE A 643 10.05 -9.37 18.35
C PHE A 643 11.49 -8.86 18.24
N MET A 644 12.01 -8.14 19.25
CA MET A 644 13.38 -7.59 19.23
C MET A 644 14.45 -8.64 19.53
N GLU A 645 14.13 -9.67 20.32
CA GLU A 645 15.10 -10.73 20.72
C GLU A 645 15.04 -12.00 19.87
N ARG A 646 14.12 -12.10 18.90
CA ARG A 646 13.89 -13.31 18.08
C ARG A 646 15.13 -13.83 17.32
N ASN A 647 16.13 -12.96 17.11
CA ASN A 647 17.38 -13.24 16.39
C ASN A 647 18.58 -13.43 17.35
N GLN A 648 18.35 -13.59 18.67
CA GLN A 648 19.41 -13.79 19.67
C GLN A 648 19.19 -15.14 20.37
N SER A 649 20.27 -15.90 20.55
CA SER A 649 20.25 -17.20 21.22
C SER A 649 20.29 -17.05 22.75
N GLY A 650 20.11 -18.16 23.48
CA GLY A 650 20.12 -18.18 24.94
C GLY A 650 19.01 -19.05 25.57
N PRO A 651 18.84 -19.01 26.89
CA PRO A 651 17.84 -19.82 27.60
C PRO A 651 16.42 -19.34 27.33
N ILE A 652 15.53 -20.25 26.95
CA ILE A 652 14.10 -19.96 26.76
C ILE A 652 13.40 -19.93 28.12
N LYS A 653 12.52 -18.95 28.32
CA LYS A 653 11.78 -18.70 29.57
C LYS A 653 10.29 -19.00 29.47
N ALA A 654 9.72 -18.90 28.27
CA ALA A 654 8.32 -19.17 27.98
C ALA A 654 8.13 -19.47 26.48
N LEU A 655 6.94 -19.98 26.13
CA LEU A 655 6.48 -20.10 24.74
C LEU A 655 5.26 -19.20 24.50
N TYR A 656 5.28 -18.45 23.40
CA TYR A 656 4.16 -17.64 22.92
C TYR A 656 3.52 -18.29 21.70
N GLY A 657 2.20 -18.48 21.74
CA GLY A 657 1.42 -19.07 20.65
C GLY A 657 0.72 -18.02 19.78
N ASP A 658 0.95 -18.09 18.47
CA ASP A 658 0.23 -17.26 17.47
C ASP A 658 -0.44 -18.13 16.38
N ASN A 659 -1.33 -17.51 15.62
CA ASN A 659 -2.00 -18.11 14.47
C ASN A 659 -1.88 -17.19 13.25
N THR A 660 -1.23 -17.69 12.20
CA THR A 660 -1.06 -17.00 10.91
C THR A 660 -1.96 -17.55 9.79
N ASP A 661 -2.64 -18.69 10.00
CA ASP A 661 -3.53 -19.34 9.02
C ASP A 661 -4.62 -18.35 8.54
N TRP A 662 -5.22 -17.62 9.48
CA TRP A 662 -6.29 -16.66 9.20
C TRP A 662 -5.82 -15.47 8.34
N ILE A 663 -4.54 -15.10 8.39
CA ILE A 663 -3.96 -14.00 7.60
C ILE A 663 -3.95 -14.38 6.13
N GLY A 664 -3.44 -15.57 5.81
CA GLY A 664 -3.43 -16.13 4.46
C GLY A 664 -4.85 -16.34 3.93
N ILE A 665 -5.73 -16.96 4.73
CA ILE A 665 -7.15 -17.15 4.36
C ILE A 665 -7.82 -15.80 4.04
N ARG A 666 -7.63 -14.79 4.89
CA ARG A 666 -8.17 -13.45 4.69
C ARG A 666 -7.59 -12.77 3.45
N SER A 667 -6.32 -13.01 3.13
CA SER A 667 -5.68 -12.56 1.88
C SER A 667 -6.37 -13.18 0.66
N CYS A 668 -6.54 -14.51 0.65
CA CYS A 668 -7.23 -15.22 -0.43
C CYS A 668 -8.67 -14.74 -0.61
N ILE A 669 -9.48 -14.63 0.45
CA ILE A 669 -10.86 -14.13 0.32
C ILE A 669 -10.88 -12.70 -0.25
N ARG A 670 -9.98 -11.82 0.18
CA ARG A 670 -9.90 -10.43 -0.32
C ARG A 670 -9.33 -10.32 -1.74
N ARG A 671 -8.54 -11.29 -2.21
CA ARG A 671 -8.06 -11.40 -3.60
C ARG A 671 -9.10 -12.00 -4.54
N GLY A 672 -9.87 -13.00 -4.09
CA GLY A 672 -10.83 -13.70 -4.93
C GLY A 672 -12.23 -13.06 -5.01
N LEU A 673 -12.64 -12.24 -4.03
CA LEU A 673 -13.95 -11.59 -4.06
C LEU A 673 -14.02 -10.41 -5.04
N SER A 674 -15.03 -10.44 -5.91
CA SER A 674 -15.40 -9.32 -6.76
C SER A 674 -16.01 -8.16 -5.95
N PRO A 675 -15.94 -6.90 -6.44
CA PRO A 675 -16.66 -5.76 -5.86
C PRO A 675 -18.19 -5.96 -5.80
N ALA A 676 -18.78 -6.74 -6.70
CA ALA A 676 -20.19 -7.12 -6.64
C ALA A 676 -20.48 -7.99 -5.41
N ASN A 677 -19.57 -8.91 -5.08
CA ASN A 677 -19.60 -9.78 -3.91
C ASN A 677 -18.89 -9.15 -2.68
N ALA A 678 -18.73 -7.82 -2.63
CA ALA A 678 -18.22 -7.12 -1.46
C ALA A 678 -19.07 -7.45 -0.22
N VAL A 679 -18.42 -7.67 0.92
CA VAL A 679 -19.05 -8.22 2.13
C VAL A 679 -20.11 -7.25 2.69
N ARG A 680 -21.27 -7.82 3.04
CA ARG A 680 -22.46 -7.15 3.58
C ARG A 680 -23.08 -8.03 4.69
N PRO A 681 -23.98 -7.50 5.53
CA PRO A 681 -24.77 -8.31 6.46
C PRO A 681 -25.46 -9.54 5.85
N THR A 682 -25.86 -9.45 4.58
CA THR A 682 -26.51 -10.55 3.84
C THR A 682 -25.54 -11.49 3.12
N THR A 683 -24.23 -11.27 3.23
CA THR A 683 -23.22 -12.20 2.72
C THR A 683 -23.25 -13.49 3.53
N CYS A 684 -23.16 -14.61 2.83
CA CYS A 684 -23.11 -15.95 3.42
C CYS A 684 -21.79 -16.63 3.05
N GLY A 685 -21.13 -17.22 4.05
CA GLY A 685 -19.91 -18.02 3.88
C GLY A 685 -20.16 -19.49 4.24
N LEU A 686 -19.51 -20.41 3.53
CA LEU A 686 -19.56 -21.85 3.78
C LEU A 686 -18.17 -22.38 4.15
N VAL A 687 -18.08 -23.13 5.24
CA VAL A 687 -16.86 -23.79 5.71
C VAL A 687 -17.07 -25.31 5.70
N ILE A 688 -16.22 -26.03 4.96
CA ILE A 688 -16.19 -27.49 4.90
C ILE A 688 -15.08 -28.01 5.80
N GLY A 689 -15.45 -28.76 6.84
CA GLY A 689 -14.54 -29.28 7.87
C GLY A 689 -14.64 -28.52 9.20
N ALA A 690 -14.11 -29.13 10.28
CA ALA A 690 -14.18 -28.57 11.64
C ALA A 690 -12.83 -28.58 12.41
N GLY A 691 -11.70 -28.71 11.70
CA GLY A 691 -10.36 -28.71 12.31
C GLY A 691 -9.78 -27.31 12.60
N GLY A 692 -8.49 -27.24 12.97
CA GLY A 692 -7.81 -25.97 13.24
C GLY A 692 -7.85 -24.97 12.07
N MET A 693 -7.77 -25.44 10.82
CA MET A 693 -7.94 -24.59 9.63
C MET A 693 -9.36 -24.02 9.52
N ALA A 694 -10.38 -24.79 9.90
CA ALA A 694 -11.78 -24.32 9.88
C ALA A 694 -12.03 -23.25 10.94
N ARG A 695 -11.39 -23.37 12.11
CA ARG A 695 -11.37 -22.30 13.13
C ARG A 695 -10.79 -21.00 12.54
N ALA A 696 -9.62 -21.08 11.92
CA ALA A 696 -8.99 -19.92 11.28
C ALA A 696 -9.83 -19.34 10.11
N ALA A 697 -10.54 -20.19 9.36
CA ALA A 697 -11.44 -19.77 8.30
C ALA A 697 -12.67 -19.00 8.82
N VAL A 698 -13.33 -19.51 9.88
CA VAL A 698 -14.44 -18.79 10.54
C VAL A 698 -13.96 -17.45 11.09
N TYR A 699 -12.79 -17.41 11.75
CA TYR A 699 -12.22 -16.15 12.25
C TYR A 699 -11.92 -15.16 11.12
N ALA A 700 -11.34 -15.62 10.00
CA ALA A 700 -11.08 -14.78 8.84
C ALA A 700 -12.37 -14.23 8.19
N MET A 701 -13.44 -15.03 8.14
CA MET A 701 -14.78 -14.59 7.69
C MET A 701 -15.36 -13.51 8.60
N LEU A 702 -15.32 -13.72 9.92
CA LEU A 702 -15.76 -12.72 10.91
C LEU A 702 -14.92 -11.43 10.80
N HIS A 703 -13.59 -11.55 10.61
CA HIS A 703 -12.69 -10.40 10.50
C HIS A 703 -12.94 -9.54 9.25
N ILE A 704 -13.57 -10.07 8.19
CA ILE A 704 -14.00 -9.29 7.01
C ILE A 704 -15.49 -8.89 7.04
N GLY A 705 -16.21 -9.18 8.12
CA GLY A 705 -17.59 -8.76 8.34
C GLY A 705 -18.68 -9.71 7.83
N VAL A 706 -18.37 -10.99 7.58
CA VAL A 706 -19.41 -11.98 7.24
C VAL A 706 -20.18 -12.35 8.50
N GLN A 707 -21.50 -12.12 8.51
CA GLN A 707 -22.38 -12.47 9.62
C GLN A 707 -22.98 -13.88 9.52
N ASN A 708 -23.28 -14.39 8.32
CA ASN A 708 -23.93 -15.70 8.16
C ASN A 708 -22.88 -16.74 7.78
N ILE A 709 -22.58 -17.68 8.68
CA ILE A 709 -21.52 -18.68 8.50
C ILE A 709 -22.12 -20.07 8.62
N ILE A 710 -22.13 -20.80 7.51
CA ILE A 710 -22.65 -22.16 7.39
C ILE A 710 -21.46 -23.13 7.49
N ILE A 711 -21.61 -24.20 8.25
CA ILE A 711 -20.57 -25.21 8.47
C ILE A 711 -21.11 -26.59 8.07
N TYR A 712 -20.34 -27.34 7.28
CA TYR A 712 -20.59 -28.75 7.02
C TYR A 712 -19.35 -29.58 7.41
N ASN A 713 -19.55 -30.68 8.13
CA ASN A 713 -18.47 -31.59 8.52
C ASN A 713 -19.00 -33.02 8.71
N ARG A 714 -18.25 -34.03 8.25
CA ARG A 714 -18.61 -35.47 8.33
C ARG A 714 -19.05 -35.95 9.73
N SER A 715 -18.56 -35.31 10.79
CA SER A 715 -19.04 -35.53 12.16
C SER A 715 -19.73 -34.27 12.69
N HIS A 716 -21.05 -34.37 12.91
CA HIS A 716 -21.89 -33.28 13.42
C HIS A 716 -21.36 -32.72 14.74
N ALA A 717 -21.00 -33.60 15.69
CA ALA A 717 -20.44 -33.24 17.00
C ALA A 717 -19.16 -32.40 16.93
N ASN A 718 -18.39 -32.47 15.84
CA ASN A 718 -17.22 -31.62 15.66
C ASN A 718 -17.57 -30.25 15.04
N ALA A 719 -18.62 -30.17 14.21
CA ALA A 719 -19.18 -28.87 13.80
C ALA A 719 -19.85 -28.15 14.99
N GLU A 720 -20.57 -28.88 15.85
CA GLU A 720 -21.17 -28.34 17.07
C GLU A 720 -20.11 -27.75 18.01
N LYS A 721 -18.98 -28.45 18.22
CA LYS A 721 -17.83 -27.93 19.00
C LYS A 721 -17.22 -26.66 18.38
N LEU A 722 -17.27 -26.50 17.06
CA LEU A 722 -16.77 -25.31 16.35
C LEU A 722 -17.74 -24.14 16.48
N VAL A 723 -19.05 -24.37 16.32
CA VAL A 723 -20.10 -23.35 16.50
C VAL A 723 -20.15 -22.86 17.95
N ASN A 724 -20.22 -23.79 18.91
CA ASN A 724 -20.20 -23.49 20.35
C ASN A 724 -18.99 -22.66 20.79
N HIS A 725 -17.83 -22.82 20.12
CA HIS A 725 -16.64 -22.02 20.42
C HIS A 725 -16.86 -20.54 20.06
N TYR A 726 -17.42 -20.26 18.89
CA TYR A 726 -17.65 -18.89 18.43
C TYR A 726 -18.86 -18.23 19.09
N GLU A 727 -19.93 -18.97 19.37
CA GLU A 727 -21.08 -18.46 20.12
C GLU A 727 -20.68 -18.04 21.54
N ARG A 728 -19.84 -18.82 22.24
CA ARG A 728 -19.24 -18.44 23.54
C ARG A 728 -18.26 -17.27 23.42
N LEU A 729 -17.51 -17.17 22.32
CA LEU A 729 -16.60 -16.05 22.10
C LEU A 729 -17.37 -14.74 21.92
N ILE A 730 -18.50 -14.76 21.20
CA ILE A 730 -19.34 -13.58 20.92
C ILE A 730 -20.13 -13.16 22.17
N SER A 731 -20.79 -14.11 22.84
CA SER A 731 -21.59 -13.84 24.05
C SER A 731 -20.76 -13.50 25.29
N SER A 732 -19.43 -13.65 25.24
CA SER A 732 -18.54 -13.29 26.34
C SER A 732 -18.21 -11.78 26.35
N ALA A 733 -18.24 -11.18 27.54
CA ALA A 733 -17.72 -9.83 27.76
C ALA A 733 -16.21 -9.69 27.49
N LEU A 734 -15.48 -10.80 27.31
CA LEU A 734 -14.08 -10.82 26.88
C LEU A 734 -13.92 -10.75 25.34
N SER A 735 -15.01 -10.61 24.58
CA SER A 735 -14.99 -10.44 23.12
C SER A 735 -14.33 -9.14 22.64
N THR A 736 -14.33 -8.10 23.50
CA THR A 736 -13.84 -6.76 23.20
C THR A 736 -12.36 -6.78 22.76
N GLY A 737 -12.12 -6.52 21.47
CA GLY A 737 -10.78 -6.54 20.87
C GLY A 737 -10.26 -7.91 20.41
N LEU A 738 -11.03 -8.99 20.59
CA LEU A 738 -10.72 -10.32 20.03
C LEU A 738 -11.33 -10.53 18.63
N LEU A 739 -12.55 -10.02 18.44
CA LEU A 739 -13.23 -9.88 17.14
C LEU A 739 -13.28 -8.39 16.76
N PRO A 740 -13.44 -8.03 15.47
CA PRO A 740 -13.82 -6.66 15.13
C PRO A 740 -15.15 -6.32 15.81
N THR A 741 -15.30 -5.10 16.32
CA THR A 741 -16.59 -4.63 16.83
C THR A 741 -17.63 -4.72 15.72
N SER A 742 -18.72 -5.45 15.93
CA SER A 742 -19.82 -5.55 14.98
C SER A 742 -20.45 -4.17 14.78
N HIS A 743 -20.10 -3.49 13.69
CA HIS A 743 -20.56 -2.12 13.38
C HIS A 743 -22.06 -2.06 12.93
N GLN A 744 -22.88 -2.97 13.45
CA GLN A 744 -24.29 -3.25 13.18
C GLN A 744 -24.86 -4.06 14.35
N ASP A 745 -26.13 -3.84 14.69
CA ASP A 745 -26.85 -4.42 15.85
C ASP A 745 -27.27 -5.89 15.65
N ALA A 746 -26.51 -6.64 14.85
CA ALA A 746 -26.82 -8.01 14.45
C ALA A 746 -25.64 -8.94 14.74
N GLU A 747 -25.83 -9.85 15.69
CA GLU A 747 -24.86 -10.90 16.01
C GLU A 747 -24.63 -11.86 14.82
N PRO A 748 -23.41 -12.39 14.64
CA PRO A 748 -23.14 -13.44 13.67
C PRO A 748 -23.97 -14.71 13.91
N LYS A 749 -24.51 -15.29 12.84
CA LYS A 749 -25.39 -16.45 12.85
C LYS A 749 -24.69 -17.66 12.26
N PHE A 750 -24.56 -18.70 13.06
CA PHE A 750 -23.99 -19.98 12.64
C PHE A 750 -25.09 -20.98 12.29
N ARG A 751 -24.84 -21.85 11.30
CA ARG A 751 -25.69 -23.00 11.00
C ARG A 751 -24.86 -24.22 10.61
N ILE A 752 -25.34 -25.40 10.98
CA ILE A 752 -24.72 -26.68 10.63
C ILE A 752 -25.60 -27.38 9.61
N LEU A 753 -25.03 -27.75 8.46
CA LEU A 753 -25.64 -28.70 7.53
C LEU A 753 -25.23 -30.12 7.96
N ARG A 754 -26.18 -31.04 7.97
CA ARG A 754 -26.03 -32.41 8.46
C ARG A 754 -25.59 -33.37 7.35
N SER A 755 -26.07 -33.13 6.13
CA SER A 755 -25.83 -33.98 4.95
C SER A 755 -25.50 -33.14 3.71
N LEU A 756 -24.98 -33.78 2.66
CA LEU A 756 -24.71 -33.12 1.36
C LEU A 756 -25.99 -32.92 0.53
N GLU A 757 -27.01 -33.71 0.85
CA GLU A 757 -28.35 -33.69 0.29
C GLU A 757 -29.17 -32.50 0.83
N ASP A 758 -28.75 -31.92 1.98
CA ASP A 758 -29.44 -30.81 2.64
C ASP A 758 -29.55 -29.60 1.69
N LYS A 759 -30.79 -29.15 1.47
CA LYS A 759 -31.05 -27.94 0.69
C LYS A 759 -30.44 -26.72 1.37
N TRP A 760 -29.96 -25.76 0.58
CA TRP A 760 -29.49 -24.50 1.12
C TRP A 760 -30.63 -23.78 1.87
N PRO A 761 -30.41 -23.19 3.06
CA PRO A 761 -31.48 -22.54 3.83
C PRO A 761 -32.12 -21.39 3.05
N SER A 762 -33.44 -21.44 2.86
CA SER A 762 -34.18 -20.54 1.95
C SER A 762 -34.27 -19.09 2.42
N ASP A 763 -33.99 -18.82 3.69
CA ASP A 763 -33.90 -17.49 4.30
C ASP A 763 -32.50 -16.87 4.17
N LEU A 764 -31.49 -17.65 3.74
CA LEU A 764 -30.13 -17.19 3.50
C LEU A 764 -29.84 -17.08 2.00
N ARG A 765 -29.02 -16.09 1.63
CA ARG A 765 -28.50 -16.00 0.26
C ARG A 765 -27.56 -17.19 -0.03
N PRO A 766 -27.43 -17.65 -1.29
CA PRO A 766 -26.38 -18.57 -1.67
C PRO A 766 -24.99 -18.06 -1.21
N PRO A 767 -24.05 -18.95 -0.89
CA PRO A 767 -22.74 -18.54 -0.42
C PRO A 767 -21.97 -17.83 -1.53
N THR A 768 -21.20 -16.79 -1.19
CA THR A 768 -20.24 -16.14 -2.11
C THR A 768 -18.79 -16.36 -1.70
N ILE A 769 -18.57 -17.06 -0.58
CA ILE A 769 -17.26 -17.45 -0.04
C ILE A 769 -17.38 -18.91 0.42
N ILE A 770 -16.57 -19.81 -0.14
CA ILE A 770 -16.55 -21.22 0.25
C ILE A 770 -15.11 -21.64 0.56
N LEU A 771 -14.88 -22.28 1.71
CA LEU A 771 -13.57 -22.77 2.12
C LEU A 771 -13.58 -24.27 2.42
N SER A 772 -12.73 -25.01 1.71
CA SER A 772 -12.40 -26.39 2.02
C SER A 772 -11.23 -26.45 3.00
N CYS A 773 -11.54 -26.89 4.22
CA CYS A 773 -10.61 -27.04 5.34
C CYS A 773 -10.34 -28.53 5.65
N ILE A 774 -10.67 -29.43 4.72
CA ILE A 774 -10.48 -30.87 4.84
C ILE A 774 -9.14 -31.32 4.19
N PRO A 775 -8.56 -32.46 4.61
CA PRO A 775 -7.29 -32.93 4.07
C PRO A 775 -7.52 -33.71 2.76
N THR A 776 -6.61 -33.56 1.79
CA THR A 776 -6.66 -34.29 0.49
C THR A 776 -5.88 -35.60 0.48
N HIS A 777 -5.57 -36.15 1.66
CA HIS A 777 -4.77 -37.36 1.85
C HIS A 777 -5.29 -38.18 3.05
N PRO A 778 -4.92 -39.46 3.19
CA PRO A 778 -5.34 -40.29 4.32
C PRO A 778 -4.89 -39.74 5.68
N ILE A 779 -5.67 -39.99 6.72
CA ILE A 779 -5.30 -39.71 8.13
C ILE A 779 -5.46 -40.99 8.92
N GLY A 780 -4.35 -41.59 9.35
CA GLY A 780 -4.33 -42.96 9.81
C GLY A 780 -4.97 -43.87 8.75
N ASP A 781 -5.86 -44.75 9.18
CA ASP A 781 -6.57 -45.70 8.32
C ASP A 781 -7.74 -45.08 7.52
N ALA A 782 -8.07 -43.80 7.76
CA ALA A 782 -9.15 -43.14 7.04
C ALA A 782 -8.70 -42.71 5.63
N PRO A 783 -9.36 -43.14 4.54
CA PRO A 783 -8.97 -42.80 3.17
C PRO A 783 -9.13 -41.31 2.87
N ALA A 784 -8.40 -40.84 1.85
CA ALA A 784 -8.50 -39.46 1.37
C ALA A 784 -9.94 -39.15 0.90
N PRO A 785 -10.57 -38.05 1.37
CA PRO A 785 -11.93 -37.70 0.99
C PRO A 785 -12.00 -37.22 -0.46
N SER A 786 -12.73 -37.95 -1.31
CA SER A 786 -13.07 -37.52 -2.67
C SER A 786 -14.25 -36.55 -2.64
N PHE A 787 -14.02 -35.31 -2.17
CA PHE A 787 -15.07 -34.32 -1.92
C PHE A 787 -15.36 -33.42 -3.12
N THR A 788 -16.66 -33.23 -3.39
CA THR A 788 -17.23 -32.26 -4.33
C THR A 788 -18.41 -31.53 -3.66
N LEU A 789 -18.69 -30.30 -4.07
CA LEU A 789 -19.82 -29.52 -3.56
C LEU A 789 -21.14 -29.95 -4.22
N PRO A 790 -22.24 -30.06 -3.47
CA PRO A 790 -23.59 -30.16 -4.02
C PRO A 790 -23.87 -28.98 -4.96
N LYS A 791 -24.32 -29.25 -6.19
CA LYS A 791 -24.63 -28.19 -7.18
C LYS A 791 -25.61 -27.15 -6.63
N GLN A 792 -26.54 -27.57 -5.77
CA GLN A 792 -27.51 -26.70 -5.09
C GLN A 792 -26.88 -25.61 -4.20
N TRP A 793 -25.63 -25.78 -3.73
CA TRP A 793 -24.92 -24.79 -2.93
C TRP A 793 -24.07 -23.81 -3.79
N LEU A 794 -23.93 -24.05 -5.10
CA LEU A 794 -23.15 -23.22 -6.02
C LEU A 794 -23.99 -22.20 -6.81
N HIS A 795 -25.30 -22.13 -6.59
CA HIS A 795 -26.26 -21.27 -7.30
C HIS A 795 -26.18 -19.76 -6.97
N SER A 796 -25.00 -19.22 -6.65
CA SER A 796 -24.82 -17.76 -6.55
C SER A 796 -24.84 -17.13 -7.96
N PRO A 797 -25.79 -16.24 -8.28
CA PRO A 797 -25.89 -15.64 -9.61
C PRO A 797 -24.75 -14.65 -9.92
N SER A 798 -24.08 -14.14 -8.89
CA SER A 798 -22.85 -13.35 -8.99
C SER A 798 -21.59 -14.17 -8.71
N GLY A 799 -21.71 -15.50 -8.63
CA GLY A 799 -20.63 -16.41 -8.25
C GLY A 799 -20.03 -16.09 -6.88
N GLY A 800 -18.70 -16.20 -6.77
CA GLY A 800 -18.00 -16.05 -5.50
C GLY A 800 -16.55 -16.50 -5.58
N VAL A 801 -15.96 -16.81 -4.42
CA VAL A 801 -14.64 -17.44 -4.30
C VAL A 801 -14.76 -18.82 -3.65
N VAL A 802 -14.09 -19.82 -4.21
CA VAL A 802 -13.86 -21.14 -3.61
C VAL A 802 -12.36 -21.29 -3.33
N ILE A 803 -12.01 -21.65 -2.09
CA ILE A 803 -10.63 -21.76 -1.62
C ILE A 803 -10.40 -23.17 -1.08
N GLU A 804 -9.43 -23.88 -1.64
CA GLU A 804 -8.95 -25.19 -1.14
C GLU A 804 -7.69 -24.96 -0.30
N LEU A 805 -7.71 -25.28 1.00
CA LEU A 805 -6.54 -25.05 1.86
C LEU A 805 -5.52 -26.21 1.82
N ALA A 806 -5.80 -27.28 1.08
CA ALA A 806 -4.98 -28.47 1.00
C ALA A 806 -4.08 -28.49 -0.26
N TYR A 807 -2.78 -28.23 -0.05
CA TYR A 807 -1.79 -28.02 -1.12
C TYR A 807 -1.04 -29.27 -1.63
N ARG A 808 -1.25 -30.46 -1.02
CA ARG A 808 -0.54 -31.69 -1.41
C ARG A 808 -0.88 -32.16 -2.84
N THR A 809 -2.01 -31.71 -3.39
CA THR A 809 -2.34 -31.83 -4.81
C THR A 809 -3.22 -30.65 -5.23
N LEU A 810 -2.83 -29.94 -6.29
CA LEU A 810 -3.53 -28.72 -6.78
C LEU A 810 -4.78 -29.04 -7.62
N ASN A 811 -5.02 -30.32 -7.88
CA ASN A 811 -6.09 -30.84 -8.74
C ASN A 811 -7.02 -31.76 -7.94
N THR A 812 -7.49 -31.26 -6.79
CA THR A 812 -8.49 -31.94 -5.95
C THR A 812 -9.82 -32.13 -6.71
N PRO A 813 -10.71 -33.06 -6.30
CA PRO A 813 -12.00 -33.23 -6.97
C PRO A 813 -12.86 -31.95 -6.93
N LEU A 814 -12.78 -31.18 -5.84
CA LEU A 814 -13.39 -29.86 -5.71
C LEU A 814 -12.79 -28.85 -6.71
N MET A 815 -11.46 -28.73 -6.80
CA MET A 815 -10.82 -27.83 -7.76
C MET A 815 -11.15 -28.21 -9.21
N LYS A 816 -11.23 -29.50 -9.53
CA LYS A 816 -11.68 -30.01 -10.84
C LYS A 816 -13.15 -29.65 -11.13
N GLN A 817 -14.03 -29.73 -10.13
CA GLN A 817 -15.43 -29.34 -10.27
C GLN A 817 -15.58 -27.84 -10.59
N ILE A 818 -14.93 -26.96 -9.81
CA ILE A 818 -15.08 -25.51 -9.99
C ILE A 818 -14.44 -25.06 -11.31
N ARG A 819 -13.26 -25.59 -11.68
CA ARG A 819 -12.64 -25.32 -13.00
C ARG A 819 -13.43 -25.92 -14.18
N GLY A 820 -14.35 -26.86 -13.91
CA GLY A 820 -15.27 -27.44 -14.89
C GLY A 820 -16.60 -26.69 -15.04
N GLU A 821 -16.88 -25.65 -14.23
CA GLU A 821 -18.09 -24.85 -14.38
C GLU A 821 -17.99 -23.87 -15.55
N THR A 822 -18.88 -24.00 -16.52
CA THR A 822 -18.98 -23.10 -17.69
C THR A 822 -19.50 -21.70 -17.37
N SER A 823 -19.84 -21.42 -16.11
CA SER A 823 -20.39 -20.13 -15.66
C SER A 823 -19.36 -19.00 -15.64
N GLY A 824 -18.08 -19.32 -15.40
CA GLY A 824 -16.98 -18.35 -15.25
C GLY A 824 -17.11 -17.42 -14.04
N ALA A 825 -18.15 -17.57 -13.21
CA ALA A 825 -18.48 -16.65 -12.12
C ALA A 825 -17.74 -16.96 -10.80
N TRP A 826 -17.21 -18.18 -10.67
CA TRP A 826 -16.49 -18.63 -9.48
C TRP A 826 -14.98 -18.47 -9.64
N VAL A 827 -14.37 -17.68 -8.76
CA VAL A 827 -12.90 -17.60 -8.63
C VAL A 827 -12.43 -18.79 -7.80
N CYS A 828 -11.48 -19.55 -8.35
CA CYS A 828 -10.94 -20.75 -7.73
C CYS A 828 -9.52 -20.48 -7.24
N MET A 829 -9.26 -20.66 -5.94
CA MET A 829 -7.93 -20.51 -5.32
C MET A 829 -7.51 -21.82 -4.67
N ASP A 830 -6.24 -22.20 -4.83
CA ASP A 830 -5.70 -23.46 -4.31
C ASP A 830 -4.76 -23.29 -3.12
N GLY A 831 -4.27 -24.41 -2.58
CA GLY A 831 -3.53 -24.41 -1.33
C GLY A 831 -2.17 -23.72 -1.40
N LEU A 832 -1.65 -23.40 -2.59
CA LEU A 832 -0.42 -22.60 -2.73
C LEU A 832 -0.70 -21.10 -2.70
N ASP A 833 -1.90 -20.65 -3.09
CA ASP A 833 -2.33 -19.25 -2.89
C ASP A 833 -2.35 -18.88 -1.39
N LEU A 834 -2.40 -19.86 -0.48
CA LEU A 834 -2.32 -19.64 0.97
C LEU A 834 -0.89 -19.31 1.46
N PHE A 835 0.15 -19.68 0.72
CA PHE A 835 1.56 -19.45 1.07
C PHE A 835 2.12 -18.13 0.52
N ALA A 836 1.39 -17.45 -0.36
CA ALA A 836 1.79 -16.21 -1.04
C ALA A 836 0.77 -15.08 -0.78
#